data_AF-A0A4R8QSD4-F1
#
_entry.id   AF-A0A4R8QSD4-F1
#
_cell.length_a   1.000
_cell.length_b   1.000
_cell.length_c   1.000
_cell.angle_alpha   90.00
_cell.angle_beta   90.00
_cell.angle_gamma   90.00
#
_symmetry.space_group_name_H-M   'P 1'
#
loop_
_entity.id
_entity.type
_entity.pdbx_description
1 polymer ?
#
loop_
_entity_poly.entity_id
_entity_poly.type
_entity_poly.pdbx_seq_one_letter_code
_entity_poly.pdbx_strand_id
1 'polypeptide(L)'
;MAEGYVTFAPVDDSEDSTFTFPAPSTVPTTPDGSCSLSPVLKYCHGLEHEQGDAVDVDEDSFTELDSRDAESDERLQPAAVRNICCVGAGYVGGPTAAVIAFQNPHIRVTIVDRDEGRIRRWNSKHPPIYEPGLRDIVRVARDGARSCSFPSQPLKSQQQDTMSEGSSASSESSGRRSAASITVPAREPNLFFSTQVSKCISEADVVLIAVNTPTKTRGLGAGSATDMAAFEAVTAQVARHAKPGAIIVEKSTVPCRTAHLVRETLAVHRPGVRFEVLSNPEFLAAGTAVDDLVDPDRVLIGCDTTTRSGRRAAGQLARVYAAWVPRGRILTTNVWSSELAKLVANSMLAQRISSINSISAICERTGADVDEVAASVGRDPRIGDGFLQAGIGFGGSCFKKDVLSLVYLAESLGLDEVGEYWRQVVRMNEYQRDRFTRRVVQCLNNTLAGKKIAVLGYAFKKNTSDTREAPALEMIRTLLEEGPREVAVFDPCCNPLVIREEIRQLCGTETPPKQDGGPLVVYGNAYDACRDSIAILIATECDEFRSSSSSSTTTTARKASAARRREHTDPRPFRTSDLGQAHVLALHRYLLREGSQTSDDPLGRYVDEPECASDCPDCRAESEGNVSGLATGLGADEHKPKERIDWRRVAESMQIPRWVFDGRGVIDAREMGNLGVRVESIGRRGQS
;
A
#
# COMPACT_ATOMS: atom_id res chain seq x y z
N MET A 1 30.18 -65.14 18.83
CA MET A 1 30.84 -64.83 20.12
C MET A 1 29.85 -63.97 20.89
N ALA A 2 28.89 -64.66 21.53
CA ALA A 2 28.80 -64.88 22.99
C ALA A 2 27.90 -63.77 23.60
N GLU A 3 26.59 -64.01 23.76
CA GLU A 3 25.92 -64.61 24.95
C GLU A 3 25.91 -63.62 26.15
N GLY A 4 24.84 -63.36 26.91
CA GLY A 4 23.47 -63.88 27.07
C GLY A 4 22.61 -62.84 27.83
N TYR A 5 21.27 -62.82 27.74
CA TYR A 5 20.27 -63.56 28.56
C TYR A 5 20.41 -63.26 30.09
N VAL A 6 19.38 -63.02 30.94
CA VAL A 6 17.91 -63.08 30.87
C VAL A 6 17.30 -62.44 32.17
N THR A 7 16.07 -61.89 32.11
CA THR A 7 14.88 -61.93 33.03
C THR A 7 15.01 -62.20 34.57
N PHE A 8 14.15 -61.79 35.55
CA PHE A 8 12.80 -61.17 35.70
C PHE A 8 12.55 -60.85 37.23
N ALA A 9 11.80 -59.77 37.57
CA ALA A 9 10.74 -59.54 38.60
C ALA A 9 10.88 -60.02 40.10
N PRO A 10 9.95 -59.72 41.08
CA PRO A 10 8.86 -58.72 41.26
C PRO A 10 8.75 -58.10 42.70
N VAL A 11 7.61 -57.41 42.98
CA VAL A 11 6.90 -57.12 44.29
C VAL A 11 7.31 -55.83 45.01
N ASP A 12 6.51 -54.77 45.25
CA ASP A 12 5.08 -54.48 45.60
C ASP A 12 4.90 -54.10 47.11
N ASP A 13 3.89 -53.25 47.35
CA ASP A 13 3.32 -52.70 48.61
C ASP A 13 4.02 -51.49 49.28
N SER A 14 3.45 -50.27 49.23
CA SER A 14 2.31 -49.67 49.99
C SER A 14 2.88 -48.69 51.06
N GLU A 15 2.41 -47.47 51.34
CA GLU A 15 1.06 -46.96 51.64
C GLU A 15 0.98 -45.41 51.44
N ASP A 16 -0.24 -44.96 51.13
CA ASP A 16 -0.94 -43.72 51.52
C ASP A 16 -0.21 -42.40 51.84
N SER A 17 -0.53 -41.33 51.07
CA SER A 17 -1.56 -40.33 51.42
C SER A 17 -1.34 -38.95 50.78
N THR A 18 -2.31 -38.57 49.94
CA THR A 18 -2.92 -37.23 49.76
C THR A 18 -2.10 -35.94 49.49
N PHE A 19 -2.58 -35.22 48.46
CA PHE A 19 -2.58 -33.76 48.20
C PHE A 19 -1.47 -33.09 47.35
N THR A 20 -1.92 -32.68 46.14
CA THR A 20 -1.59 -31.47 45.34
C THR A 20 -0.21 -31.26 44.69
N PHE A 21 -0.21 -31.05 43.37
CA PHE A 21 0.85 -30.45 42.53
C PHE A 21 0.37 -29.10 41.95
N PRO A 22 1.22 -28.18 41.40
CA PRO A 22 2.67 -28.30 41.15
C PRO A 22 3.53 -27.05 41.52
N ALA A 23 4.82 -27.25 41.76
CA ALA A 23 5.90 -26.37 41.28
C ALA A 23 7.25 -27.11 41.28
N PRO A 24 8.04 -27.00 40.20
CA PRO A 24 9.41 -26.48 40.34
C PRO A 24 9.72 -25.49 39.20
N SER A 25 10.20 -24.25 39.44
CA SER A 25 11.59 -23.86 39.74
C SER A 25 12.60 -24.60 38.83
N THR A 26 13.47 -23.99 38.02
CA THR A 26 14.33 -22.81 38.18
C THR A 26 14.85 -22.33 36.81
N VAL A 27 14.87 -21.02 36.57
CA VAL A 27 15.65 -20.36 35.52
C VAL A 27 17.03 -19.99 36.10
N PRO A 28 18.16 -20.15 35.41
CA PRO A 28 19.43 -19.62 35.90
C PRO A 28 19.52 -18.12 35.63
N THR A 29 19.52 -17.34 36.71
CA THR A 29 20.06 -15.98 36.78
C THR A 29 21.54 -16.03 37.14
N THR A 30 22.37 -15.26 36.46
CA THR A 30 23.71 -14.85 36.91
C THR A 30 23.98 -13.41 36.46
N PRO A 31 24.86 -12.67 37.15
CA PRO A 31 24.53 -11.37 37.75
C PRO A 31 25.30 -10.19 37.15
N ASP A 32 24.92 -8.98 37.58
CA ASP A 32 25.63 -7.72 37.35
C ASP A 32 27.13 -7.82 37.61
N GLY A 33 27.95 -7.32 36.67
CA GLY A 33 29.39 -7.19 36.86
C GLY A 33 30.20 -6.97 35.57
N SER A 34 30.39 -5.70 35.21
CA SER A 34 31.47 -5.16 34.36
C SER A 34 31.61 -5.65 32.91
N CYS A 35 31.23 -4.79 31.95
CA CYS A 35 31.71 -4.82 30.57
C CYS A 35 32.46 -3.52 30.25
N SER A 36 33.67 -3.37 30.80
CA SER A 36 34.67 -2.48 30.21
C SER A 36 35.63 -3.35 29.41
N LEU A 37 35.59 -3.25 28.07
CA LEU A 37 36.69 -3.43 27.11
C LEU A 37 36.11 -3.59 25.69
N SER A 38 35.82 -2.46 25.04
CA SER A 38 35.72 -2.39 23.57
C SER A 38 36.87 -1.51 23.05
N PRO A 39 37.64 -1.92 22.02
CA PRO A 39 38.80 -1.17 21.52
C PRO A 39 38.47 0.14 20.79
N VAL A 40 37.19 0.50 20.66
CA VAL A 40 36.73 1.66 19.87
C VAL A 40 36.80 2.99 20.65
N LEU A 41 37.02 2.96 21.97
CA LEU A 41 37.06 4.15 22.83
C LEU A 41 38.45 4.79 23.04
N LYS A 42 39.47 4.40 22.25
CA LYS A 42 40.82 5.04 22.31
C LYS A 42 41.15 5.99 21.17
N TYR A 43 40.26 6.19 20.20
CA TYR A 43 40.53 7.08 19.05
C TYR A 43 39.77 8.42 19.08
N CYS A 44 38.99 8.71 20.12
CA CYS A 44 38.23 9.97 20.22
C CYS A 44 38.64 10.87 21.41
N HIS A 45 39.63 10.47 22.24
CA HIS A 45 40.18 11.33 23.29
C HIS A 45 41.40 12.13 22.81
N GLY A 46 41.13 13.04 21.88
CA GLY A 46 42.06 14.08 21.48
C GLY A 46 41.25 15.28 21.05
N LEU A 47 40.72 16.00 22.05
CA LEU A 47 40.27 17.41 22.08
C LEU A 47 39.19 17.55 23.20
N GLU A 48 39.64 17.73 24.45
CA GLU A 48 38.85 18.34 25.54
C GLU A 48 38.64 19.83 25.20
N HIS A 49 37.51 20.49 25.44
CA HIS A 49 36.91 20.81 26.74
C HIS A 49 35.53 21.46 26.48
N GLU A 50 34.47 21.02 27.16
CA GLU A 50 33.50 21.88 27.88
C GLU A 50 32.43 21.00 28.54
N GLN A 51 32.15 21.31 29.81
CA GLN A 51 31.24 20.58 30.70
C GLN A 51 29.78 20.70 30.25
N GLY A 52 29.03 19.61 30.34
CA GLY A 52 27.57 19.60 30.22
C GLY A 52 26.98 18.29 30.74
N ASP A 53 26.02 18.41 31.66
CA ASP A 53 25.38 17.34 32.42
C ASP A 53 24.76 16.23 31.56
N ALA A 54 24.73 15.01 32.11
CA ALA A 54 23.99 13.89 31.57
C ALA A 54 22.49 14.20 31.53
N VAL A 55 21.89 14.09 30.34
CA VAL A 55 20.45 14.28 30.14
C VAL A 55 19.81 12.89 29.98
N ASP A 56 18.99 12.52 30.95
CA ASP A 56 18.06 11.39 30.83
C ASP A 56 17.09 11.64 29.67
N VAL A 57 16.90 10.64 28.81
CA VAL A 57 16.02 10.74 27.64
C VAL A 57 14.60 10.35 28.08
N ASP A 58 13.76 11.36 28.38
CA ASP A 58 12.33 11.19 28.65
C ASP A 58 11.50 10.99 27.37
N GLU A 59 10.39 10.24 27.49
CA GLU A 59 9.43 9.88 26.41
C GLU A 59 8.69 11.08 25.78
N ASP A 60 8.84 12.31 26.32
CA ASP A 60 8.13 13.52 25.85
C ASP A 60 8.86 14.33 24.75
N SER A 61 10.03 13.87 24.28
CA SER A 61 10.89 14.61 23.33
C SER A 61 10.30 14.85 21.92
N PHE A 62 9.14 14.29 21.59
CA PHE A 62 8.49 14.43 20.28
C PHE A 62 7.50 15.59 20.16
N THR A 63 7.14 16.30 21.25
CA THR A 63 6.02 17.27 21.20
C THR A 63 6.27 18.69 21.75
N GLU A 64 7.39 18.99 22.40
CA GLU A 64 7.63 20.34 22.93
C GLU A 64 8.48 21.23 22.00
N LEU A 65 7.85 21.82 20.97
CA LEU A 65 8.48 22.92 20.21
C LEU A 65 7.59 24.16 20.01
N ASP A 66 6.33 24.14 20.48
CA ASP A 66 5.38 25.23 20.24
C ASP A 66 5.26 26.25 21.41
N SER A 67 5.87 26.02 22.58
CA SER A 67 5.56 26.82 23.80
C SER A 67 6.59 27.85 24.26
N ARG A 68 7.83 27.88 23.74
CA ARG A 68 8.90 28.76 24.25
C ARG A 68 9.21 30.03 23.43
N ASP A 69 8.59 30.20 22.25
CA ASP A 69 8.87 31.33 21.34
C ASP A 69 7.71 32.35 21.21
N ALA A 70 6.72 32.31 22.11
CA ALA A 70 5.48 33.08 21.98
C ALA A 70 5.57 34.58 22.35
N GLU A 71 6.65 35.04 23.02
CA GLU A 71 6.64 36.38 23.66
C GLU A 71 7.43 37.49 22.94
N SER A 72 7.93 37.33 21.71
CA SER A 72 8.68 38.45 21.09
C SER A 72 8.58 38.65 19.57
N ASP A 73 7.54 38.19 18.87
CA ASP A 73 7.48 38.39 17.41
C ASP A 73 6.06 38.59 16.82
N GLU A 74 5.39 39.66 17.23
CA GLU A 74 4.13 40.11 16.60
C GLU A 74 4.31 40.66 15.17
N ARG A 75 5.54 40.75 14.61
CA ARG A 75 5.78 41.46 13.35
C ARG A 75 6.02 40.59 12.10
N LEU A 76 6.08 39.26 12.23
CA LEU A 76 6.19 38.35 11.07
C LEU A 76 5.26 37.15 11.23
N GLN A 77 3.95 37.36 11.10
CA GLN A 77 3.04 36.23 10.88
C GLN A 77 3.53 35.41 9.68
N PRO A 78 3.72 34.08 9.80
CA PRO A 78 4.13 33.25 8.67
C PRO A 78 3.11 33.38 7.54
N ALA A 79 3.55 33.73 6.34
CA ALA A 79 2.68 33.74 5.17
C ALA A 79 2.02 32.35 5.05
N ALA A 80 0.68 32.33 5.03
CA ALA A 80 -0.07 31.09 4.89
C ALA A 80 0.26 30.46 3.52
N VAL A 81 0.47 29.14 3.49
CA VAL A 81 0.66 28.38 2.25
C VAL A 81 -0.63 28.51 1.42
N ARG A 82 -0.53 29.05 0.20
CA ARG A 82 -1.67 29.22 -0.72
C ARG A 82 -1.50 28.43 -2.01
N ASN A 83 -0.26 28.19 -2.42
CA ASN A 83 0.06 27.49 -3.65
C ASN A 83 1.05 26.35 -3.40
N ILE A 84 0.66 25.13 -3.75
CA ILE A 84 1.52 23.93 -3.71
C ILE A 84 1.73 23.43 -5.14
N CYS A 85 2.98 23.22 -5.52
CA CYS A 85 3.34 22.54 -6.76
C CYS A 85 3.89 21.15 -6.42
N CYS A 86 3.36 20.09 -7.03
CA CYS A 86 3.88 18.73 -6.88
C CYS A 86 4.50 18.28 -8.20
N VAL A 87 5.81 18.06 -8.23
CA VAL A 87 6.54 17.58 -9.41
C VAL A 87 6.57 16.05 -9.39
N GLY A 88 5.84 15.44 -10.31
CA GLY A 88 5.65 13.99 -10.46
C GLY A 88 4.18 13.61 -10.28
N ALA A 89 3.54 13.13 -11.35
CA ALA A 89 2.12 12.76 -11.36
C ALA A 89 1.88 11.23 -11.25
N GLY A 90 2.76 10.53 -10.53
CA GLY A 90 2.69 9.08 -10.32
C GLY A 90 1.90 8.67 -9.07
N TYR A 91 2.11 7.42 -8.62
CA TYR A 91 1.43 6.80 -7.46
C TYR A 91 1.64 7.53 -6.13
N VAL A 92 2.71 8.32 -6.00
CA VAL A 92 2.94 9.13 -4.79
C VAL A 92 2.35 10.52 -4.97
N GLY A 93 2.81 11.27 -5.97
CA GLY A 93 2.44 12.67 -6.14
C GLY A 93 0.96 12.88 -6.45
N GLY A 94 0.34 12.05 -7.30
CA GLY A 94 -1.06 12.16 -7.68
C GLY A 94 -2.02 12.07 -6.49
N PRO A 95 -2.08 10.90 -5.81
CA PRO A 95 -2.93 10.74 -4.62
C PRO A 95 -2.62 11.73 -3.49
N THR A 96 -1.34 11.98 -3.20
CA THR A 96 -0.94 12.94 -2.15
C THR A 96 -1.51 14.33 -2.42
N ALA A 97 -1.29 14.87 -3.62
CA ALA A 97 -1.75 16.20 -3.97
C ALA A 97 -3.27 16.28 -4.11
N ALA A 98 -3.93 15.21 -4.57
CA ALA A 98 -5.39 15.13 -4.61
C ALA A 98 -6.00 15.21 -3.19
N VAL A 99 -5.45 14.47 -2.23
CA VAL A 99 -5.91 14.53 -0.83
C VAL A 99 -5.61 15.89 -0.20
N ILE A 100 -4.40 16.46 -0.41
CA ILE A 100 -4.08 17.81 0.09
C ILE A 100 -5.09 18.83 -0.44
N ALA A 101 -5.38 18.82 -1.75
CA ALA A 101 -6.35 19.72 -2.36
C ALA A 101 -7.75 19.51 -1.79
N PHE A 102 -8.19 18.25 -1.68
CA PHE A 102 -9.50 17.90 -1.15
C PHE A 102 -9.71 18.38 0.29
N GLN A 103 -8.71 18.21 1.15
CA GLN A 103 -8.77 18.61 2.56
C GLN A 103 -8.53 20.12 2.77
N ASN A 104 -7.87 20.79 1.83
CA ASN A 104 -7.58 22.23 1.91
C ASN A 104 -8.20 22.99 0.72
N PRO A 105 -9.52 23.28 0.73
CA PRO A 105 -10.21 23.94 -0.40
C PRO A 105 -9.69 25.35 -0.71
N HIS A 106 -8.96 25.97 0.22
CA HIS A 106 -8.37 27.31 0.08
C HIS A 106 -6.93 27.29 -0.47
N ILE A 107 -6.32 26.11 -0.63
CA ILE A 107 -4.97 25.95 -1.19
C ILE A 107 -5.10 25.50 -2.64
N ARG A 108 -4.46 26.23 -3.55
CA ARG A 108 -4.29 25.81 -4.94
C ARG A 108 -3.19 24.77 -5.02
N VAL A 109 -3.51 23.57 -5.51
CA VAL A 109 -2.56 22.48 -5.68
C VAL A 109 -2.42 22.16 -7.16
N THR A 110 -1.22 22.29 -7.70
CA THR A 110 -0.93 21.97 -9.10
C THR A 110 0.08 20.83 -9.17
N ILE A 111 -0.29 19.72 -9.80
CA ILE A 111 0.59 18.60 -10.10
C ILE A 111 1.17 18.80 -11.48
N VAL A 112 2.48 18.62 -11.63
CA VAL A 112 3.17 18.73 -12.92
C VAL A 112 3.98 17.49 -13.25
N ASP A 113 3.97 17.12 -14.53
CA ASP A 113 4.76 16.03 -15.09
C ASP A 113 5.13 16.36 -16.53
N ARG A 114 6.24 15.81 -17.02
CA ARG A 114 6.66 15.97 -18.43
C ARG A 114 5.91 15.01 -19.35
N ASP A 115 5.38 13.93 -18.80
CA ASP A 115 4.56 12.97 -19.52
C ASP A 115 3.19 13.58 -19.85
N GLU A 116 3.05 14.08 -21.08
CA GLU A 116 1.81 14.70 -21.56
C GLU A 116 0.64 13.72 -21.58
N GLY A 117 0.90 12.44 -21.89
CA GLY A 117 -0.13 11.40 -21.90
C GLY A 117 -0.69 11.17 -20.49
N ARG A 118 0.18 11.12 -19.49
CA ARG A 118 -0.20 11.02 -18.08
C ARG A 118 -0.99 12.24 -17.60
N ILE A 119 -0.54 13.45 -17.90
CA ILE A 119 -1.26 14.68 -17.54
C ILE A 119 -2.62 14.74 -18.24
N ARG A 120 -2.71 14.31 -19.50
CA ARG A 120 -3.99 14.22 -20.23
C ARG A 120 -4.96 13.26 -19.55
N ARG A 121 -4.49 12.08 -19.10
CA ARG A 121 -5.32 11.12 -18.35
C ARG A 121 -5.78 11.67 -17.00
N TRP A 122 -4.91 12.37 -16.27
CA TRP A 122 -5.33 13.04 -15.02
C TRP A 122 -6.38 14.14 -15.24
N ASN A 123 -6.41 14.73 -16.43
CA ASN A 123 -7.41 15.72 -16.84
C ASN A 123 -8.64 15.10 -17.54
N SER A 124 -8.80 13.77 -17.55
CA SER A 124 -9.93 13.08 -18.15
C SER A 124 -10.74 12.29 -17.13
N LYS A 125 -11.81 11.61 -17.59
CA LYS A 125 -12.61 10.66 -16.80
C LYS A 125 -11.79 9.48 -16.23
N HIS A 126 -10.68 9.10 -16.88
CA HIS A 126 -9.88 7.93 -16.54
C HIS A 126 -8.45 8.30 -16.12
N PRO A 127 -8.23 8.63 -14.83
CA PRO A 127 -6.89 8.85 -14.28
C PRO A 127 -5.95 7.67 -14.57
N PRO A 128 -4.63 7.91 -14.66
CA PRO A 128 -3.67 6.89 -15.02
C PRO A 128 -3.41 5.83 -13.95
N ILE A 129 -4.09 5.92 -12.80
CA ILE A 129 -3.87 5.11 -11.61
C ILE A 129 -5.22 4.72 -11.04
N TYR A 130 -5.37 3.44 -10.70
CA TYR A 130 -6.49 2.94 -9.92
C TYR A 130 -6.11 2.82 -8.44
N GLU A 131 -6.84 3.55 -7.60
CA GLU A 131 -6.82 3.46 -6.14
C GLU A 131 -8.25 3.62 -5.62
N PRO A 132 -8.71 2.78 -4.68
CA PRO A 132 -10.05 2.89 -4.15
C PRO A 132 -10.33 4.29 -3.56
N GLY A 133 -11.42 4.92 -3.99
CA GLY A 133 -11.90 6.21 -3.51
C GLY A 133 -11.18 7.41 -4.12
N LEU A 134 -10.16 7.20 -4.95
CA LEU A 134 -9.37 8.30 -5.52
C LEU A 134 -10.19 9.10 -6.53
N ARG A 135 -11.03 8.42 -7.32
CA ARG A 135 -11.88 9.08 -8.34
C ARG A 135 -12.80 10.11 -7.69
N ASP A 136 -13.44 9.78 -6.58
CA ASP A 136 -14.33 10.71 -5.88
C ASP A 136 -13.60 11.97 -5.42
N ILE A 137 -12.40 11.79 -4.84
CA ILE A 137 -11.55 12.88 -4.36
C ILE A 137 -11.12 13.78 -5.51
N VAL A 138 -10.68 13.18 -6.63
CA VAL A 138 -10.27 13.91 -7.84
C VAL A 138 -11.44 14.68 -8.41
N ARG A 139 -12.62 14.10 -8.54
CA ARG A 139 -13.82 14.79 -9.06
C ARG A 139 -14.11 16.05 -8.25
N VAL A 140 -14.18 15.94 -6.92
CA VAL A 140 -14.47 17.11 -6.06
C VAL A 140 -13.37 18.17 -6.12
N ALA A 141 -12.10 17.77 -6.13
CA ALA A 141 -10.98 18.72 -6.07
C ALA A 141 -10.64 19.35 -7.43
N ARG A 142 -10.74 18.60 -8.53
CA ARG A 142 -10.40 19.03 -9.90
C ARG A 142 -11.58 19.65 -10.63
N ASP A 143 -12.77 19.07 -10.50
CA ASP A 143 -13.96 19.51 -11.27
C ASP A 143 -14.84 20.45 -10.45
N GLY A 144 -14.65 20.48 -9.12
CA GLY A 144 -15.50 21.20 -8.19
C GLY A 144 -16.73 20.38 -7.81
N ALA A 145 -17.63 20.99 -7.05
CA ALA A 145 -18.86 20.33 -6.62
C ALA A 145 -20.01 21.34 -6.50
N ARG A 146 -21.22 20.95 -6.90
CA ARG A 146 -22.44 21.74 -6.76
C ARG A 146 -22.85 21.82 -5.29
N SER A 147 -23.73 22.76 -4.97
CA SER A 147 -24.40 22.74 -3.65
C SER A 147 -25.38 21.57 -3.62
N CYS A 148 -25.50 20.93 -2.46
CA CYS A 148 -26.49 19.87 -2.26
C CYS A 148 -27.15 20.01 -0.89
N SER A 149 -28.31 19.39 -0.72
CA SER A 149 -29.02 19.35 0.56
C SER A 149 -29.56 17.95 0.82
N PHE A 150 -29.41 17.46 2.03
CA PHE A 150 -29.86 16.13 2.44
C PHE A 150 -30.39 16.14 3.88
N PRO A 151 -31.28 15.21 4.26
CA PRO A 151 -31.79 15.12 5.63
C PRO A 151 -30.66 14.93 6.64
N SER A 152 -30.75 15.60 7.79
CA SER A 152 -29.78 15.46 8.90
C SER A 152 -29.87 14.13 9.65
N GLN A 153 -30.98 13.41 9.51
CA GLN A 153 -31.23 12.15 10.20
C GLN A 153 -30.96 10.97 9.26
N PRO A 154 -30.61 9.78 9.82
CA PRO A 154 -30.47 8.56 9.05
C PRO A 154 -31.71 8.23 8.23
N LEU A 155 -31.50 7.57 7.09
CA LEU A 155 -32.59 6.86 6.41
C LEU A 155 -33.09 5.76 7.36
N LYS A 156 -34.38 5.76 7.72
CA LYS A 156 -34.95 4.67 8.52
C LYS A 156 -34.72 3.36 7.77
N SER A 157 -34.02 2.42 8.38
CA SER A 157 -33.84 1.08 7.84
C SER A 157 -35.23 0.45 7.61
N GLN A 158 -35.54 0.12 6.37
CA GLN A 158 -36.67 -0.77 6.08
C GLN A 158 -36.27 -2.20 6.48
N GLN A 159 -36.17 -2.47 7.79
CA GLN A 159 -36.22 -3.83 8.30
C GLN A 159 -37.63 -4.13 8.78
N GLN A 160 -38.17 -5.22 8.23
CA GLN A 160 -39.49 -5.76 8.49
C GLN A 160 -39.70 -6.07 9.97
N ASP A 161 -40.43 -5.20 10.67
CA ASP A 161 -41.24 -5.61 11.81
C ASP A 161 -42.63 -5.95 11.29
N THR A 162 -42.78 -7.18 10.80
CA THR A 162 -44.10 -7.80 10.71
C THR A 162 -44.44 -8.45 12.03
N MET A 163 -45.63 -8.10 12.53
CA MET A 163 -46.44 -8.71 13.60
C MET A 163 -46.27 -8.14 15.02
N SER A 164 -47.12 -7.17 15.36
CA SER A 164 -48.12 -7.35 16.43
C SER A 164 -49.18 -6.26 16.34
N GLU A 165 -50.44 -6.66 16.15
CA GLU A 165 -51.62 -5.83 16.40
C GLU A 165 -51.71 -5.45 17.89
N GLY A 166 -52.30 -4.28 18.17
CA GLY A 166 -52.55 -3.82 19.54
C GLY A 166 -52.95 -2.35 19.60
N SER A 167 -54.25 -2.10 19.42
CA SER A 167 -54.97 -0.83 19.42
C SER A 167 -54.68 0.11 20.59
N SER A 168 -54.57 1.41 20.33
CA SER A 168 -55.48 2.43 20.90
C SER A 168 -55.13 3.83 20.38
N ALA A 169 -56.18 4.56 20.02
CA ALA A 169 -56.12 5.91 19.49
C ALA A 169 -55.89 6.93 20.62
N SER A 170 -54.93 7.83 20.41
CA SER A 170 -54.93 9.15 21.03
C SER A 170 -54.46 10.17 19.99
N SER A 171 -55.39 11.06 19.65
CA SER A 171 -55.20 12.23 18.80
C SER A 171 -54.20 13.20 19.42
N GLU A 172 -53.02 13.31 18.83
CA GLU A 172 -52.14 14.46 19.05
C GLU A 172 -51.80 15.12 17.71
N SER A 173 -51.97 16.45 17.72
CA SER A 173 -51.77 17.37 16.63
C SER A 173 -50.41 17.18 15.95
N SER A 174 -50.44 16.78 14.70
CA SER A 174 -49.27 16.69 13.81
C SER A 174 -48.73 18.08 13.48
N GLY A 175 -47.97 18.68 14.40
CA GLY A 175 -46.97 19.66 14.04
C GLY A 175 -45.90 18.96 13.21
N ARG A 176 -45.92 19.11 11.89
CA ARG A 176 -44.82 18.72 11.00
C ARG A 176 -43.56 19.47 11.46
N ARG A 177 -42.77 18.88 12.37
CA ARG A 177 -41.38 19.27 12.57
C ARG A 177 -40.69 19.01 11.24
N SER A 178 -40.41 20.08 10.48
CA SER A 178 -39.58 20.02 9.28
C SER A 178 -38.32 19.24 9.64
N ALA A 179 -38.07 18.12 8.96
CA ALA A 179 -36.84 17.36 9.17
C ALA A 179 -35.67 18.31 8.88
N ALA A 180 -34.83 18.59 9.87
CA ALA A 180 -33.70 19.50 9.71
C ALA A 180 -32.84 19.01 8.53
N SER A 181 -32.65 19.87 7.53
CA SER A 181 -31.88 19.59 6.31
C SER A 181 -30.49 20.19 6.46
N ILE A 182 -29.47 19.46 6.02
CA ILE A 182 -28.08 19.92 5.97
C ILE A 182 -27.81 20.37 4.55
N THR A 183 -27.32 21.60 4.40
CA THR A 183 -26.90 22.14 3.10
C THR A 183 -25.38 22.21 3.04
N VAL A 184 -24.80 21.61 2.01
CA VAL A 184 -23.37 21.70 1.70
C VAL A 184 -23.21 22.71 0.56
N PRO A 185 -22.37 23.75 0.71
CA PRO A 185 -22.18 24.75 -0.33
C PRO A 185 -21.45 24.17 -1.55
N ALA A 186 -21.60 24.88 -2.68
CA ALA A 186 -20.80 24.61 -3.86
C ALA A 186 -19.30 24.85 -3.56
N ARG A 187 -18.44 24.18 -4.32
CA ARG A 187 -16.99 24.22 -4.19
C ARG A 187 -16.37 24.44 -5.56
N GLU A 188 -15.48 25.43 -5.63
CA GLU A 188 -14.63 25.67 -6.79
C GLU A 188 -13.48 24.66 -6.88
N PRO A 189 -13.02 24.32 -8.09
CA PRO A 189 -11.79 23.57 -8.31
C PRO A 189 -10.57 24.18 -7.63
N ASN A 190 -9.73 23.33 -7.04
CA ASN A 190 -8.42 23.74 -6.51
C ASN A 190 -7.29 22.75 -6.81
N LEU A 191 -7.56 21.65 -7.51
CA LEU A 191 -6.58 20.68 -8.01
C LEU A 191 -6.39 20.84 -9.52
N PHE A 192 -5.14 20.98 -9.97
CA PHE A 192 -4.80 21.20 -11.38
C PHE A 192 -3.68 20.26 -11.83
N PHE A 193 -3.72 19.85 -13.10
CA PHE A 193 -2.66 19.04 -13.72
C PHE A 193 -2.10 19.76 -14.94
N SER A 194 -0.78 19.90 -15.02
CA SER A 194 -0.14 20.68 -16.09
C SER A 194 1.21 20.12 -16.53
N THR A 195 1.59 20.38 -17.78
CA THR A 195 2.95 20.16 -18.29
C THR A 195 3.84 21.39 -18.11
N GLN A 196 3.30 22.53 -17.63
CA GLN A 196 4.03 23.79 -17.45
C GLN A 196 4.87 23.81 -16.17
N VAL A 197 5.83 22.88 -16.07
CA VAL A 197 6.65 22.63 -14.88
C VAL A 197 7.27 23.92 -14.32
N SER A 198 8.02 24.67 -15.13
CA SER A 198 8.74 25.87 -14.69
C SER A 198 7.81 26.95 -14.14
N LYS A 199 6.66 27.17 -14.80
CA LYS A 199 5.67 28.17 -14.37
C LYS A 199 5.10 27.81 -13.00
N CYS A 200 4.60 26.59 -12.84
CA CYS A 200 3.97 26.14 -11.61
C CYS A 200 4.96 26.12 -10.42
N ILE A 201 6.23 25.79 -10.67
CA ILE A 201 7.29 25.92 -9.65
C ILE A 201 7.47 27.38 -9.22
N SER A 202 7.44 28.34 -10.15
CA SER A 202 7.68 29.76 -9.84
C SER A 202 6.56 30.43 -9.03
N GLU A 203 5.35 29.89 -9.09
CA GLU A 203 4.17 30.42 -8.38
C GLU A 203 4.04 29.82 -6.95
N ALA A 204 4.64 28.66 -6.71
CA ALA A 204 4.40 27.85 -5.51
C ALA A 204 5.08 28.38 -4.24
N ASP A 205 4.38 28.29 -3.11
CA ASP A 205 4.94 28.50 -1.76
C ASP A 205 5.64 27.23 -1.26
N VAL A 206 5.13 26.06 -1.66
CA VAL A 206 5.69 24.75 -1.35
C VAL A 206 5.85 23.95 -2.65
N VAL A 207 7.03 23.38 -2.88
CA VAL A 207 7.31 22.49 -4.01
C VAL A 207 7.60 21.09 -3.49
N LEU A 208 6.68 20.15 -3.75
CA LEU A 208 6.86 18.74 -3.46
C LEU A 208 7.59 18.06 -4.63
N ILE A 209 8.65 17.31 -4.34
CA ILE A 209 9.38 16.50 -5.32
C ILE A 209 8.98 15.03 -5.10
N ALA A 210 8.16 14.49 -5.99
CA ALA A 210 7.55 13.16 -5.90
C ALA A 210 7.80 12.34 -7.19
N VAL A 211 9.06 12.28 -7.62
CA VAL A 211 9.49 11.53 -8.80
C VAL A 211 9.99 10.12 -8.47
N ASN A 212 9.96 9.25 -9.48
CA ASN A 212 10.51 7.90 -9.36
C ASN A 212 12.04 7.93 -9.21
N THR A 213 12.54 7.06 -8.34
CA THR A 213 13.97 6.87 -8.04
C THR A 213 14.29 5.37 -8.11
N PRO A 214 14.20 4.72 -9.29
CA PRO A 214 14.29 3.27 -9.43
C PRO A 214 15.68 2.76 -9.01
N THR A 215 15.84 1.43 -8.88
CA THR A 215 17.19 0.84 -8.67
C THR A 215 18.04 1.06 -9.92
N LYS A 216 19.31 1.46 -9.74
CA LYS A 216 20.27 1.60 -10.84
C LYS A 216 20.49 0.26 -11.54
N THR A 217 20.45 0.28 -12.86
CA THR A 217 20.70 -0.92 -13.69
C THR A 217 22.13 -1.00 -14.24
N ARG A 218 22.94 0.06 -14.07
CA ARG A 218 24.30 0.17 -14.62
C ARG A 218 25.24 1.01 -13.75
N GLY A 219 26.54 0.80 -13.93
CA GLY A 219 27.60 1.53 -13.24
C GLY A 219 27.77 1.14 -11.77
N LEU A 220 28.46 1.98 -10.99
CA LEU A 220 28.69 1.74 -9.57
C LEU A 220 27.35 1.65 -8.81
N GLY A 221 27.20 0.58 -8.01
CA GLY A 221 25.98 0.29 -7.26
C GLY A 221 24.83 -0.27 -8.11
N ALA A 222 25.08 -0.72 -9.34
CA ALA A 222 24.06 -1.40 -10.15
C ALA A 222 23.45 -2.59 -9.40
N GLY A 223 22.12 -2.70 -9.46
CA GLY A 223 21.36 -3.72 -8.76
C GLY A 223 21.14 -3.43 -7.27
N SER A 224 21.61 -2.30 -6.72
CA SER A 224 21.31 -1.96 -5.32
C SER A 224 21.09 -0.47 -5.03
N ALA A 225 21.94 0.39 -5.59
CA ALA A 225 21.84 1.84 -5.38
C ALA A 225 20.61 2.44 -6.07
N THR A 226 20.09 3.52 -5.48
CA THR A 226 19.02 4.33 -6.05
C THR A 226 19.51 5.14 -7.26
N ASP A 227 18.74 5.17 -8.35
CA ASP A 227 18.97 6.03 -9.49
C ASP A 227 18.39 7.42 -9.22
N MET A 228 19.28 8.40 -9.07
CA MET A 228 18.94 9.78 -8.71
C MET A 228 18.76 10.69 -9.93
N ALA A 229 18.92 10.21 -11.16
CA ALA A 229 18.94 11.05 -12.36
C ALA A 229 17.68 11.91 -12.53
N ALA A 230 16.49 11.31 -12.35
CA ALA A 230 15.23 12.04 -12.44
C ALA A 230 15.08 13.06 -11.29
N PHE A 231 15.52 12.70 -10.08
CA PHE A 231 15.46 13.56 -8.91
C PHE A 231 16.39 14.77 -9.04
N GLU A 232 17.63 14.58 -9.49
CA GLU A 232 18.59 15.64 -9.78
C GLU A 232 18.07 16.58 -10.88
N ALA A 233 17.53 16.02 -11.96
CA ALA A 233 16.96 16.81 -13.05
C ALA A 233 15.81 17.71 -12.59
N VAL A 234 14.93 17.19 -11.71
CA VAL A 234 13.85 17.99 -11.10
C VAL A 234 14.41 19.01 -10.13
N THR A 235 15.36 18.63 -9.28
CA THR A 235 16.02 19.54 -8.32
C THR A 235 16.64 20.73 -9.05
N ALA A 236 17.28 20.52 -10.20
CA ALA A 236 17.80 21.60 -11.04
C ALA A 236 16.71 22.52 -11.60
N GLN A 237 15.54 21.99 -11.97
CA GLN A 237 14.39 22.80 -12.40
C GLN A 237 13.83 23.62 -11.24
N VAL A 238 13.69 23.00 -10.07
CA VAL A 238 13.27 23.68 -8.84
C VAL A 238 14.24 24.81 -8.52
N ALA A 239 15.55 24.55 -8.57
CA ALA A 239 16.54 25.58 -8.28
C ALA A 239 16.49 26.76 -9.25
N ARG A 240 16.22 26.53 -10.54
CA ARG A 240 16.13 27.62 -11.53
C ARG A 240 14.88 28.48 -11.41
N HIS A 241 13.76 27.89 -10.96
CA HIS A 241 12.44 28.52 -11.09
C HIS A 241 11.76 28.84 -9.77
N ALA A 242 12.14 28.19 -8.66
CA ALA A 242 11.50 28.42 -7.36
C ALA A 242 11.69 29.87 -6.91
N LYS A 243 10.59 30.47 -6.44
CA LYS A 243 10.61 31.83 -5.92
C LYS A 243 11.36 31.90 -4.58
N PRO A 244 12.02 33.02 -4.25
CA PRO A 244 12.66 33.20 -2.96
C PRO A 244 11.70 32.90 -1.80
N GLY A 245 12.16 32.13 -0.81
CA GLY A 245 11.36 31.75 0.36
C GLY A 245 10.41 30.56 0.14
N ALA A 246 10.36 29.95 -1.05
CA ALA A 246 9.65 28.69 -1.24
C ALA A 246 10.25 27.57 -0.38
N ILE A 247 9.38 26.70 0.15
CA ILE A 247 9.77 25.49 0.88
C ILE A 247 9.89 24.35 -0.12
N ILE A 248 11.04 23.70 -0.17
CA ILE A 248 11.28 22.54 -1.02
C ILE A 248 11.10 21.28 -0.18
N VAL A 249 10.23 20.38 -0.61
CA VAL A 249 9.88 19.18 0.14
C VAL A 249 10.21 17.95 -0.68
N GLU A 250 11.14 17.17 -0.19
CA GLU A 250 11.46 15.84 -0.68
C GLU A 250 10.36 14.87 -0.22
N LYS A 251 9.57 14.33 -1.17
CA LYS A 251 8.43 13.42 -0.93
C LYS A 251 8.67 11.99 -1.42
N SER A 252 9.55 11.84 -2.40
CA SER A 252 9.99 10.55 -2.94
C SER A 252 10.61 9.66 -1.85
N THR A 253 10.90 8.39 -2.18
CA THR A 253 11.78 7.59 -1.31
C THR A 253 13.19 7.69 -1.86
N VAL A 254 14.07 8.34 -1.11
CA VAL A 254 15.45 8.67 -1.50
C VAL A 254 16.45 8.17 -0.46
N PRO A 255 17.73 7.95 -0.82
CA PRO A 255 18.76 7.59 0.14
C PRO A 255 19.04 8.74 1.12
N CYS A 256 19.62 8.40 2.27
CA CYS A 256 20.08 9.41 3.24
C CYS A 256 21.05 10.40 2.61
N ARG A 257 21.00 11.66 3.06
CA ARG A 257 21.76 12.83 2.57
C ARG A 257 21.24 13.43 1.26
N THR A 258 20.10 12.99 0.73
CA THR A 258 19.53 13.59 -0.50
C THR A 258 19.17 15.05 -0.30
N ALA A 259 18.66 15.44 0.88
CA ALA A 259 18.40 16.85 1.16
C ALA A 259 19.67 17.73 1.18
N HIS A 260 20.86 17.15 1.35
CA HIS A 260 22.12 17.90 1.19
C HIS A 260 22.40 18.19 -0.29
N LEU A 261 22.25 17.19 -1.16
CA LEU A 261 22.33 17.36 -2.62
C LEU A 261 21.37 18.44 -3.13
N VAL A 262 20.14 18.49 -2.60
CA VAL A 262 19.17 19.55 -2.92
C VAL A 262 19.72 20.93 -2.54
N ARG A 263 20.27 21.08 -1.33
CA ARG A 263 20.85 22.35 -0.86
C ARG A 263 22.04 22.79 -1.70
N GLU A 264 22.95 21.88 -2.03
CA GLU A 264 24.11 22.19 -2.90
C GLU A 264 23.66 22.64 -4.29
N THR A 265 22.70 21.91 -4.89
CA THR A 265 22.14 22.27 -6.20
C THR A 265 21.50 23.66 -6.17
N LEU A 266 20.76 23.98 -5.11
CA LEU A 266 20.16 25.30 -4.91
C LEU A 266 21.22 26.40 -4.76
N ALA A 267 22.28 26.15 -3.98
CA ALA A 267 23.36 27.10 -3.76
C ALA A 267 24.15 27.42 -5.05
N VAL A 268 24.37 26.41 -5.89
CA VAL A 268 25.05 26.57 -7.20
C VAL A 268 24.21 27.40 -8.17
N HIS A 269 22.91 27.10 -8.29
CA HIS A 269 22.03 27.77 -9.25
C HIS A 269 21.53 29.15 -8.78
N ARG A 270 21.43 29.37 -7.47
CA ARG A 270 20.86 30.57 -6.86
C ARG A 270 21.72 31.06 -5.68
N PRO A 271 22.98 31.44 -5.91
CA PRO A 271 23.85 31.91 -4.84
C PRO A 271 23.21 33.09 -4.10
N GLY A 272 23.21 33.03 -2.77
CA GLY A 272 22.63 34.07 -1.90
C GLY A 272 21.12 34.00 -1.68
N VAL A 273 20.38 33.12 -2.39
CA VAL A 273 18.94 32.90 -2.13
C VAL A 273 18.79 31.74 -1.14
N ARG A 274 18.13 31.99 -0.01
CA ARG A 274 17.87 30.97 1.00
C ARG A 274 16.59 30.20 0.68
N PHE A 275 16.68 28.88 0.72
CA PHE A 275 15.57 27.94 0.63
C PHE A 275 15.61 26.98 1.83
N GLU A 276 14.44 26.61 2.33
CA GLU A 276 14.33 25.55 3.33
C GLU A 276 14.00 24.24 2.63
N VAL A 277 14.76 23.19 2.95
CA VAL A 277 14.60 21.85 2.39
C VAL A 277 14.12 20.92 3.51
N LEU A 278 12.94 20.35 3.29
CA LEU A 278 12.30 19.39 4.19
C LEU A 278 12.31 17.99 3.58
N SER A 279 12.40 16.96 4.40
CA SER A 279 12.02 15.59 4.03
C SER A 279 10.62 15.32 4.56
N ASN A 280 9.74 14.78 3.74
CA ASN A 280 8.40 14.37 4.14
C ASN A 280 8.06 13.06 3.44
N PRO A 281 8.58 11.92 3.93
CA PRO A 281 8.35 10.64 3.26
C PRO A 281 6.85 10.32 3.16
N GLU A 282 6.49 9.55 2.14
CA GLU A 282 5.17 8.92 2.06
C GLU A 282 5.12 7.64 2.89
N PHE A 283 3.94 7.25 3.38
CA PHE A 283 3.71 5.93 3.98
C PHE A 283 2.41 5.29 3.46
N LEU A 284 2.07 5.60 2.22
CA LEU A 284 0.90 5.04 1.56
C LEU A 284 1.23 3.65 1.00
N ALA A 285 0.23 2.78 0.95
CA ALA A 285 0.32 1.51 0.26
C ALA A 285 -0.67 1.49 -0.90
N ALA A 286 -0.22 1.02 -2.06
CA ALA A 286 -1.11 0.87 -3.22
C ALA A 286 -2.33 0.00 -2.88
N GLY A 287 -3.52 0.33 -3.37
CA GLY A 287 -4.79 -0.30 -3.03
C GLY A 287 -5.42 0.14 -1.70
N THR A 288 -4.71 0.94 -0.90
CA THR A 288 -5.25 1.64 0.29
C THR A 288 -4.76 3.09 0.35
N ALA A 289 -4.23 3.65 -0.74
CA ALA A 289 -3.45 4.89 -0.69
C ALA A 289 -4.28 6.07 -0.20
N VAL A 290 -5.57 6.12 -0.57
CA VAL A 290 -6.50 7.16 -0.13
C VAL A 290 -6.73 7.08 1.37
N ASP A 291 -7.02 5.90 1.90
CA ASP A 291 -7.26 5.70 3.33
C ASP A 291 -6.00 6.05 4.14
N ASP A 292 -4.83 5.61 3.67
CA ASP A 292 -3.53 5.89 4.29
C ASP A 292 -3.21 7.40 4.32
N LEU A 293 -3.69 8.16 3.34
CA LEU A 293 -3.50 9.62 3.26
C LEU A 293 -4.55 10.40 4.07
N VAL A 294 -5.78 9.90 4.19
CA VAL A 294 -6.88 10.55 4.91
C VAL A 294 -6.83 10.27 6.41
N ASP A 295 -6.41 9.07 6.83
CA ASP A 295 -6.24 8.70 8.25
C ASP A 295 -4.85 8.06 8.48
N PRO A 296 -3.76 8.83 8.30
CA PRO A 296 -2.41 8.29 8.46
C PRO A 296 -2.15 7.91 9.93
N ASP A 297 -1.35 6.85 10.11
CA ASP A 297 -0.76 6.51 11.42
C ASP A 297 0.11 7.64 11.95
N ARG A 298 0.89 8.25 11.05
CA ARG A 298 1.72 9.42 11.31
C ARG A 298 2.06 10.14 10.01
N VAL A 299 2.31 11.44 10.12
CA VAL A 299 3.01 12.26 9.13
C VAL A 299 4.39 12.57 9.71
N LEU A 300 5.45 12.33 8.94
CA LEU A 300 6.83 12.62 9.36
C LEU A 300 7.37 13.82 8.57
N ILE A 301 7.94 14.80 9.26
CA ILE A 301 8.55 15.99 8.66
C ILE A 301 9.98 16.14 9.20
N GLY A 302 10.96 15.84 8.37
CA GLY A 302 12.37 16.14 8.59
C GLY A 302 12.69 17.58 8.25
N CYS A 303 13.31 18.32 9.17
CA CYS A 303 13.76 19.70 8.96
C CYS A 303 15.13 19.95 9.58
N ASP A 304 15.72 21.11 9.33
CA ASP A 304 16.84 21.56 10.15
C ASP A 304 16.30 22.08 11.48
N THR A 305 16.43 21.27 12.53
CA THR A 305 15.93 21.58 13.87
C THR A 305 16.77 22.64 14.57
N THR A 306 17.99 22.92 14.09
CA THR A 306 18.89 23.89 14.72
C THR A 306 18.55 25.32 14.31
N THR A 307 17.99 25.52 13.12
CA THR A 307 17.66 26.86 12.61
C THR A 307 16.19 27.24 12.83
N ARG A 308 15.96 28.51 13.20
CA ARG A 308 14.59 29.06 13.37
C ARG A 308 13.78 28.96 12.07
N SER A 309 14.40 29.16 10.92
CA SER A 309 13.74 29.08 9.62
C SER A 309 13.37 27.64 9.23
N GLY A 310 14.21 26.65 9.54
CA GLY A 310 13.90 25.24 9.33
C GLY A 310 12.68 24.79 10.15
N ARG A 311 12.64 25.14 11.44
CA ARG A 311 11.47 24.90 12.31
C ARG A 311 10.21 25.60 11.81
N ARG A 312 10.32 26.85 11.34
CA ARG A 312 9.20 27.60 10.75
C ARG A 312 8.66 26.96 9.48
N ALA A 313 9.53 26.48 8.58
CA ALA A 313 9.13 25.78 7.37
C ALA A 313 8.41 24.46 7.69
N ALA A 314 8.94 23.69 8.65
CA ALA A 314 8.28 22.47 9.14
C ALA A 314 6.89 22.78 9.73
N GLY A 315 6.77 23.84 10.53
CA GLY A 315 5.49 24.30 11.07
C GLY A 315 4.48 24.73 9.99
N GLN A 316 4.94 25.37 8.91
CA GLN A 316 4.08 25.71 7.76
C GLN A 316 3.55 24.46 7.05
N LEU A 317 4.40 23.45 6.81
CA LEU A 317 3.96 22.18 6.23
C LEU A 317 3.05 21.40 7.19
N ALA A 318 3.35 21.39 8.50
CA ALA A 318 2.52 20.76 9.51
C ALA A 318 1.11 21.36 9.57
N ARG A 319 0.95 22.68 9.36
CA ARG A 319 -0.36 23.34 9.28
C ARG A 319 -1.20 22.87 8.09
N VAL A 320 -0.57 22.56 6.95
CA VAL A 320 -1.28 21.97 5.80
C VAL A 320 -1.88 20.63 6.18
N TYR A 321 -1.11 19.77 6.84
CA TYR A 321 -1.58 18.47 7.32
C TYR A 321 -2.60 18.57 8.46
N ALA A 322 -2.45 19.56 9.35
CA ALA A 322 -3.33 19.77 10.50
C ALA A 322 -4.78 20.10 10.13
N ALA A 323 -5.07 20.37 8.84
CA ALA A 323 -6.43 20.51 8.35
C ALA A 323 -7.26 19.22 8.46
N TRP A 324 -6.62 18.04 8.49
CA TRP A 324 -7.32 16.76 8.68
C TRP A 324 -6.59 15.73 9.56
N VAL A 325 -5.26 15.87 9.72
CA VAL A 325 -4.46 14.97 10.57
C VAL A 325 -4.35 15.55 11.98
N PRO A 326 -4.69 14.78 13.04
CA PRO A 326 -4.49 15.22 14.42
C PRO A 326 -3.04 15.62 14.68
N ARG A 327 -2.82 16.76 15.34
CA ARG A 327 -1.48 17.33 15.56
C ARG A 327 -0.50 16.34 16.21
N GLY A 328 -0.96 15.51 17.15
CA GLY A 328 -0.16 14.47 17.81
C GLY A 328 0.33 13.35 16.89
N ARG A 329 -0.20 13.23 15.67
CA ARG A 329 0.29 12.30 14.63
C ARG A 329 1.23 12.98 13.63
N ILE A 330 1.53 14.27 13.78
CA ILE A 330 2.44 15.02 12.90
C ILE A 330 3.77 15.19 13.63
N LEU A 331 4.72 14.32 13.30
CA LEU A 331 6.03 14.23 13.93
C LEU A 331 7.05 15.08 13.19
N THR A 332 7.86 15.83 13.93
CA THR A 332 8.98 16.61 13.39
C THR A 332 10.30 16.07 13.90
N THR A 333 11.28 15.89 13.02
CA THR A 333 12.62 15.40 13.35
C THR A 333 13.68 16.07 12.48
N ASN A 334 14.95 15.70 12.62
CA ASN A 334 15.99 16.16 11.69
C ASN A 334 15.84 15.48 10.31
N VAL A 335 16.37 16.12 9.26
CA VAL A 335 16.18 15.63 7.88
C VAL A 335 16.69 14.20 7.67
N TRP A 336 17.83 13.84 8.25
CA TRP A 336 18.48 12.55 7.99
C TRP A 336 17.74 11.41 8.69
N SER A 337 17.27 11.66 9.91
CA SER A 337 16.38 10.73 10.62
C SER A 337 15.07 10.50 9.87
N SER A 338 14.52 11.53 9.22
CA SER A 338 13.33 11.38 8.37
C SER A 338 13.58 10.50 7.15
N GLU A 339 14.66 10.75 6.40
CA GLU A 339 15.05 9.95 5.23
C GLU A 339 15.31 8.47 5.62
N LEU A 340 16.08 8.25 6.69
CA LEU A 340 16.42 6.91 7.17
C LEU A 340 15.18 6.15 7.68
N ALA A 341 14.29 6.82 8.42
CA ALA A 341 13.11 6.19 8.98
C ALA A 341 12.22 5.54 7.92
N LYS A 342 12.13 6.13 6.72
CA LYS A 342 11.38 5.55 5.60
C LYS A 342 12.02 4.25 5.09
N LEU A 343 13.34 4.24 4.87
CA LEU A 343 14.07 3.06 4.42
C LEU A 343 13.97 1.92 5.44
N VAL A 344 14.16 2.24 6.73
CA VAL A 344 14.10 1.27 7.82
C VAL A 344 12.68 0.71 7.98
N ALA A 345 11.65 1.56 7.96
CA ALA A 345 10.27 1.10 8.08
C ALA A 345 9.89 0.11 6.96
N ASN A 346 10.19 0.47 5.70
CA ASN A 346 9.92 -0.43 4.57
C ASN A 346 10.76 -1.72 4.64
N SER A 347 12.00 -1.64 5.11
CA SER A 347 12.86 -2.81 5.28
C SER A 347 12.36 -3.76 6.37
N MET A 348 11.87 -3.24 7.50
CA MET A 348 11.26 -4.04 8.56
C MET A 348 9.95 -4.71 8.10
N LEU A 349 9.11 -4.01 7.33
CA LEU A 349 7.89 -4.60 6.76
C LEU A 349 8.23 -5.74 5.78
N ALA A 350 9.20 -5.53 4.89
CA ALA A 350 9.68 -6.55 3.96
C ALA A 350 10.31 -7.75 4.70
N GLN A 351 11.07 -7.48 5.76
CA GLN A 351 11.68 -8.50 6.60
C GLN A 351 10.63 -9.43 7.22
N ARG A 352 9.53 -8.90 7.76
CA ARG A 352 8.44 -9.73 8.34
C ARG A 352 7.86 -10.70 7.32
N ILE A 353 7.64 -10.24 6.08
CA ILE A 353 7.17 -11.10 4.98
C ILE A 353 8.20 -12.18 4.65
N SER A 354 9.48 -11.81 4.49
CA SER A 354 10.54 -12.79 4.20
C SER A 354 10.74 -13.78 5.35
N SER A 355 10.62 -13.35 6.60
CA SER A 355 10.69 -14.21 7.78
C SER A 355 9.56 -15.22 7.78
N ILE A 356 8.30 -14.83 7.58
CA ILE A 356 7.21 -15.81 7.56
C ILE A 356 7.26 -16.72 6.33
N ASN A 357 7.75 -16.21 5.19
CA ASN A 357 7.97 -17.02 3.99
C ASN A 357 9.06 -18.08 4.19
N SER A 358 10.14 -17.79 4.93
CA SER A 358 11.14 -18.82 5.24
C SER A 358 10.53 -19.94 6.11
N ILE A 359 9.68 -19.58 7.08
CA ILE A 359 8.95 -20.54 7.91
C ILE A 359 7.95 -21.35 7.08
N SER A 360 7.31 -20.76 6.07
CA SER A 360 6.39 -21.48 5.17
C SER A 360 7.06 -22.71 4.51
N ALA A 361 8.33 -22.61 4.13
CA ALA A 361 9.07 -23.74 3.57
C ALA A 361 9.33 -24.86 4.61
N ILE A 362 9.52 -24.50 5.89
CA ILE A 362 9.64 -25.47 7.00
C ILE A 362 8.29 -26.17 7.24
N CYS A 363 7.19 -25.41 7.27
CA CYS A 363 5.83 -25.93 7.43
C CYS A 363 5.50 -26.99 6.37
N GLU A 364 5.80 -26.71 5.10
CA GLU A 364 5.59 -27.64 3.97
C GLU A 364 6.34 -28.98 4.13
N ARG A 365 7.49 -28.98 4.82
CA ARG A 365 8.32 -30.18 5.04
C ARG A 365 8.00 -30.94 6.32
N THR A 366 7.48 -30.24 7.32
CA THR A 366 7.21 -30.79 8.66
C THR A 366 5.75 -31.21 8.85
N GLY A 367 4.84 -30.68 8.03
CA GLY A 367 3.40 -30.89 8.17
C GLY A 367 2.68 -29.85 9.02
N ALA A 368 3.39 -28.81 9.50
CA ALA A 368 2.75 -27.65 10.13
C ALA A 368 2.03 -26.77 9.08
N ASP A 369 1.12 -25.92 9.55
CA ASP A 369 0.44 -24.89 8.73
C ASP A 369 1.01 -23.50 9.07
N VAL A 370 1.51 -22.78 8.07
CA VAL A 370 2.09 -21.44 8.26
C VAL A 370 1.08 -20.42 8.79
N ASP A 371 -0.21 -20.54 8.45
CA ASP A 371 -1.24 -19.60 8.91
C ASP A 371 -1.53 -19.82 10.41
N GLU A 372 -1.49 -21.07 10.89
CA GLU A 372 -1.60 -21.39 12.32
C GLU A 372 -0.38 -20.87 13.10
N VAL A 373 0.83 -21.06 12.55
CA VAL A 373 2.07 -20.53 13.14
C VAL A 373 2.04 -19.01 13.19
N ALA A 374 1.69 -18.35 12.08
CA ALA A 374 1.56 -16.90 12.01
C ALA A 374 0.53 -16.36 13.00
N ALA A 375 -0.63 -17.02 13.10
CA ALA A 375 -1.67 -16.66 14.05
C ALA A 375 -1.20 -16.79 15.50
N SER A 376 -0.46 -17.85 15.84
CA SER A 376 0.09 -18.05 17.18
C SER A 376 1.14 -16.99 17.53
N VAL A 377 2.13 -16.78 16.66
CA VAL A 377 3.21 -15.80 16.88
C VAL A 377 2.67 -14.37 16.92
N GLY A 378 1.71 -14.06 16.06
CA GLY A 378 1.09 -12.73 15.98
C GLY A 378 0.22 -12.36 17.20
N ARG A 379 -0.12 -13.31 18.09
CA ARG A 379 -0.79 -12.99 19.37
C ARG A 379 0.14 -12.31 20.37
N ASP A 380 1.45 -12.44 20.22
CA ASP A 380 2.40 -11.69 21.04
C ASP A 380 2.38 -10.22 20.61
N PRO A 381 1.92 -9.28 21.46
CA PRO A 381 1.79 -7.88 21.09
C PRO A 381 3.14 -7.20 20.76
N ARG A 382 4.27 -7.78 21.19
CA ARG A 382 5.61 -7.27 20.84
C ARG A 382 5.98 -7.59 19.39
N ILE A 383 5.37 -8.61 18.81
CA ILE A 383 5.52 -8.99 17.40
C ILE A 383 4.38 -8.39 16.58
N GLY A 384 3.15 -8.49 17.07
CA GLY A 384 1.93 -8.09 16.36
C GLY A 384 1.60 -9.00 15.18
N ASP A 385 0.38 -8.88 14.68
CA ASP A 385 -0.22 -9.74 13.65
C ASP A 385 -0.10 -9.22 12.21
N GLY A 386 0.29 -7.96 12.03
CA GLY A 386 0.45 -7.35 10.71
C GLY A 386 1.64 -7.92 9.94
N PHE A 387 1.53 -8.01 8.62
CA PHE A 387 2.63 -8.43 7.73
C PHE A 387 3.19 -9.85 8.00
N LEU A 388 2.38 -10.74 8.56
CA LEU A 388 2.70 -12.16 8.78
C LEU A 388 1.96 -13.11 7.82
N GLN A 389 1.45 -12.60 6.70
CA GLN A 389 0.83 -13.46 5.69
C GLN A 389 1.91 -14.00 4.75
N ALA A 390 2.10 -15.33 4.76
CA ALA A 390 2.97 -15.99 3.80
C ALA A 390 2.33 -16.00 2.39
N GLY A 391 3.17 -16.03 1.36
CA GLY A 391 2.73 -16.08 -0.03
C GLY A 391 3.91 -16.20 -0.99
N ILE A 392 3.68 -15.99 -2.30
CA ILE A 392 4.70 -16.14 -3.35
C ILE A 392 5.87 -15.16 -3.27
N GLY A 393 5.83 -14.21 -2.34
CA GLY A 393 6.80 -13.14 -2.18
C GLY A 393 6.16 -11.77 -2.28
N PHE A 394 6.78 -10.78 -1.66
CA PHE A 394 6.38 -9.39 -1.81
C PHE A 394 6.76 -8.86 -3.18
N GLY A 395 6.06 -7.84 -3.66
CA GLY A 395 6.36 -7.08 -4.87
C GLY A 395 6.18 -5.57 -4.67
N GLY A 396 5.97 -4.85 -5.76
CA GLY A 396 5.78 -3.40 -5.74
C GLY A 396 7.10 -2.63 -5.78
N SER A 397 7.04 -1.35 -6.14
CA SER A 397 8.22 -0.51 -6.38
C SER A 397 9.02 -0.13 -5.12
N CYS A 398 8.53 -0.46 -3.92
CA CYS A 398 9.06 0.04 -2.66
C CYS A 398 10.00 -0.96 -1.98
N PHE A 399 9.52 -2.15 -1.60
CA PHE A 399 10.27 -3.04 -0.70
C PHE A 399 11.64 -3.48 -1.24
N LYS A 400 11.70 -4.08 -2.44
CA LYS A 400 12.98 -4.54 -3.00
C LYS A 400 13.97 -3.37 -3.14
N LYS A 401 13.49 -2.27 -3.72
CA LYS A 401 14.26 -1.03 -3.93
C LYS A 401 14.81 -0.46 -2.63
N ASP A 402 13.99 -0.32 -1.60
CA ASP A 402 14.35 0.35 -0.35
C ASP A 402 15.26 -0.51 0.51
N VAL A 403 15.03 -1.83 0.57
CA VAL A 403 15.95 -2.76 1.23
C VAL A 403 17.32 -2.70 0.55
N LEU A 404 17.37 -2.78 -0.78
CA LEU A 404 18.64 -2.70 -1.50
C LEU A 404 19.32 -1.34 -1.37
N SER A 405 18.55 -0.26 -1.27
CA SER A 405 19.08 1.08 -1.00
C SER A 405 19.68 1.16 0.41
N LEU A 406 19.06 0.52 1.41
CA LEU A 406 19.61 0.40 2.77
C LEU A 406 20.88 -0.45 2.80
N VAL A 407 20.91 -1.57 2.06
CA VAL A 407 22.11 -2.40 1.92
C VAL A 407 23.26 -1.59 1.31
N TYR A 408 23.01 -0.89 0.20
CA TYR A 408 24.01 -0.07 -0.45
C TYR A 408 24.49 1.09 0.46
N LEU A 409 23.58 1.69 1.24
CA LEU A 409 23.93 2.70 2.23
C LEU A 409 24.88 2.13 3.28
N ALA A 410 24.58 0.96 3.85
CA ALA A 410 25.42 0.32 4.85
C ALA A 410 26.82 -0.02 4.30
N GLU A 411 26.89 -0.64 3.13
CA GLU A 411 28.16 -0.98 2.46
C GLU A 411 28.98 0.28 2.14
N SER A 412 28.33 1.37 1.70
CA SER A 412 29.01 2.65 1.44
C SER A 412 29.59 3.31 2.69
N LEU A 413 29.13 2.91 3.88
CA LEU A 413 29.63 3.35 5.18
C LEU A 413 30.66 2.37 5.77
N GLY A 414 31.02 1.30 5.05
CA GLY A 414 31.93 0.25 5.53
C GLY A 414 31.30 -0.71 6.55
N LEU A 415 29.97 -0.87 6.53
CA LEU A 415 29.22 -1.74 7.43
C LEU A 415 28.71 -2.99 6.69
N ASP A 416 29.64 -3.82 6.20
CA ASP A 416 29.33 -4.95 5.32
C ASP A 416 28.42 -6.00 5.99
N GLU A 417 28.59 -6.27 7.29
CA GLU A 417 27.74 -7.21 8.02
C GLU A 417 26.28 -6.73 8.12
N VAL A 418 26.07 -5.42 8.24
CA VAL A 418 24.74 -4.81 8.24
C VAL A 418 24.12 -4.90 6.85
N GLY A 419 24.92 -4.63 5.81
CA GLY A 419 24.51 -4.82 4.42
C GLY A 419 24.07 -6.26 4.14
N GLU A 420 24.89 -7.24 4.52
CA GLU A 420 24.58 -8.65 4.29
C GLU A 420 23.34 -9.11 5.07
N TYR A 421 23.13 -8.64 6.31
CA TYR A 421 21.91 -8.94 7.07
C TYR A 421 20.64 -8.52 6.33
N TRP A 422 20.58 -7.27 5.85
CA TRP A 422 19.40 -6.79 5.12
C TRP A 422 19.29 -7.40 3.72
N ARG A 423 20.41 -7.77 3.09
CA ARG A 423 20.42 -8.46 1.78
C ARG A 423 19.69 -9.81 1.84
N GLN A 424 19.72 -10.50 2.97
CA GLN A 424 18.99 -11.77 3.16
C GLN A 424 17.47 -11.61 3.00
N VAL A 425 16.90 -10.44 3.30
CA VAL A 425 15.46 -10.18 3.11
C VAL A 425 15.08 -10.32 1.64
N VAL A 426 15.89 -9.77 0.72
CA VAL A 426 15.65 -9.86 -0.73
C VAL A 426 15.94 -11.26 -1.25
N ARG A 427 17.04 -11.89 -0.83
CA ARG A 427 17.38 -13.26 -1.24
C ARG A 427 16.28 -14.27 -0.88
N MET A 428 15.70 -14.15 0.32
CA MET A 428 14.59 -15.01 0.74
C MET A 428 13.34 -14.78 -0.12
N ASN A 429 13.07 -13.54 -0.53
CA ASN A 429 11.96 -13.22 -1.42
C ASN A 429 12.13 -13.83 -2.81
N GLU A 430 13.35 -13.76 -3.37
CA GLU A 430 13.68 -14.38 -4.66
C GLU A 430 13.59 -15.91 -4.59
N TYR A 431 14.13 -16.52 -3.53
CA TYR A 431 13.97 -17.96 -3.25
C TYR A 431 12.49 -18.38 -3.19
N GLN A 432 11.63 -17.58 -2.55
CA GLN A 432 10.20 -17.86 -2.41
C GLN A 432 9.48 -17.87 -3.78
N ARG A 433 9.81 -16.92 -4.67
CA ARG A 433 9.24 -16.85 -6.02
C ARG A 433 9.69 -18.06 -6.85
N ASP A 434 10.99 -18.35 -6.84
CA ASP A 434 11.58 -19.45 -7.59
C ASP A 434 11.03 -20.81 -7.16
N ARG A 435 10.95 -21.07 -5.85
CA ARG A 435 10.49 -22.37 -5.34
C ARG A 435 9.03 -22.63 -5.67
N PHE A 436 8.18 -21.60 -5.68
CA PHE A 436 6.78 -21.74 -6.03
C PHE A 436 6.62 -22.12 -7.51
N THR A 437 7.29 -21.38 -8.41
CA THR A 437 7.18 -21.68 -9.85
C THR A 437 7.77 -23.04 -10.20
N ARG A 438 8.89 -23.44 -9.58
CA ARG A 438 9.45 -24.79 -9.76
C ARG A 438 8.50 -25.88 -9.26
N ARG A 439 7.77 -25.64 -8.16
CA ARG A 439 6.77 -26.58 -7.64
C ARG A 439 5.64 -26.80 -8.66
N VAL A 440 5.18 -25.75 -9.34
CA VAL A 440 4.19 -25.85 -10.43
C VAL A 440 4.68 -26.81 -11.52
N VAL A 441 5.89 -26.58 -12.03
CA VAL A 441 6.49 -27.40 -13.09
C VAL A 441 6.64 -28.87 -12.65
N GLN A 442 7.10 -29.10 -11.42
CA GLN A 442 7.24 -30.45 -10.84
C GLN A 442 5.90 -31.19 -10.77
N CYS A 443 4.84 -30.54 -10.24
CA CYS A 443 3.51 -31.13 -10.15
C CYS A 443 2.88 -31.41 -11.53
N LEU A 444 3.34 -30.71 -12.56
CA LEU A 444 2.94 -30.90 -13.96
C LEU A 444 3.95 -31.77 -14.74
N ASN A 445 4.54 -32.77 -14.08
CA ASN A 445 5.41 -33.78 -14.71
C ASN A 445 6.71 -33.23 -15.32
N ASN A 446 7.23 -32.12 -14.80
CA ASN A 446 8.43 -31.44 -15.30
C ASN A 446 8.34 -31.03 -16.78
N THR A 447 7.14 -30.76 -17.28
CA THR A 447 6.95 -30.21 -18.63
C THR A 447 5.64 -29.42 -18.74
N LEU A 448 5.72 -28.24 -19.35
CA LEU A 448 4.55 -27.44 -19.70
C LEU A 448 4.14 -27.59 -21.17
N ALA A 449 4.90 -28.33 -21.98
CA ALA A 449 4.62 -28.52 -23.40
C ALA A 449 3.20 -29.04 -23.64
N GLY A 450 2.46 -28.36 -24.54
CA GLY A 450 1.07 -28.70 -24.86
C GLY A 450 0.04 -28.26 -23.81
N LYS A 451 0.46 -27.75 -22.66
CA LYS A 451 -0.41 -27.38 -21.53
C LYS A 451 -0.79 -25.90 -21.56
N LYS A 452 -2.02 -25.60 -21.14
CA LYS A 452 -2.49 -24.24 -20.84
C LYS A 452 -2.47 -24.00 -19.34
N ILE A 453 -1.85 -22.91 -18.93
CA ILE A 453 -1.71 -22.47 -17.54
C ILE A 453 -2.40 -21.13 -17.40
N ALA A 454 -3.37 -21.01 -16.51
CA ALA A 454 -4.00 -19.73 -16.19
C ALA A 454 -3.29 -19.06 -15.01
N VAL A 455 -3.05 -17.76 -15.08
CA VAL A 455 -2.51 -16.91 -14.02
C VAL A 455 -3.58 -15.89 -13.65
N LEU A 456 -4.13 -16.03 -12.45
CA LEU A 456 -5.14 -15.11 -11.91
C LEU A 456 -4.46 -14.11 -10.97
N GLY A 457 -4.53 -12.85 -11.36
CA GLY A 457 -3.81 -11.73 -10.75
C GLY A 457 -2.50 -11.43 -11.46
N TYR A 458 -2.31 -10.16 -11.80
CA TYR A 458 -1.12 -9.61 -12.47
C TYR A 458 -0.53 -8.43 -11.70
N ALA A 459 -1.36 -7.61 -11.05
CA ALA A 459 -0.89 -6.58 -10.13
C ALA A 459 -0.04 -7.18 -8.99
N PHE A 460 0.83 -6.39 -8.36
CA PHE A 460 1.67 -6.95 -7.30
C PHE A 460 0.89 -7.30 -6.01
N LYS A 461 -0.29 -6.67 -5.84
CA LYS A 461 -1.24 -6.85 -4.72
C LYS A 461 -2.67 -6.50 -5.17
N LYS A 462 -3.66 -6.85 -4.37
CA LYS A 462 -5.07 -6.52 -4.67
C LYS A 462 -5.37 -5.02 -4.67
N ASN A 463 -6.47 -4.65 -5.33
CA ASN A 463 -7.04 -3.30 -5.37
C ASN A 463 -6.14 -2.21 -5.97
N THR A 464 -5.17 -2.58 -6.81
CA THR A 464 -4.33 -1.62 -7.52
C THR A 464 -4.08 -2.09 -8.94
N SER A 465 -3.81 -1.16 -9.84
CA SER A 465 -3.36 -1.43 -11.21
C SER A 465 -1.82 -1.43 -11.33
N ASP A 466 -1.09 -1.38 -10.21
CA ASP A 466 0.37 -1.31 -10.22
C ASP A 466 0.99 -2.70 -10.43
N THR A 467 1.82 -2.80 -11.47
CA THR A 467 2.44 -4.05 -11.95
C THR A 467 3.95 -4.07 -11.71
N ARG A 468 4.52 -2.99 -11.16
CA ARG A 468 5.96 -2.87 -10.92
C ARG A 468 6.43 -3.92 -9.92
N GLU A 469 7.50 -4.65 -10.25
CA GLU A 469 8.06 -5.74 -9.43
C GLU A 469 7.02 -6.80 -9.02
N ALA A 470 5.95 -6.98 -9.82
CA ALA A 470 4.90 -7.94 -9.53
C ALA A 470 5.45 -9.38 -9.61
N PRO A 471 5.20 -10.23 -8.60
CA PRO A 471 5.62 -11.65 -8.64
C PRO A 471 5.05 -12.41 -9.84
N ALA A 472 3.87 -12.01 -10.34
CA ALA A 472 3.24 -12.59 -11.52
C ALA A 472 4.13 -12.47 -12.77
N LEU A 473 4.86 -11.36 -12.92
CA LEU A 473 5.70 -11.12 -14.09
C LEU A 473 6.87 -12.10 -14.17
N GLU A 474 7.61 -12.27 -13.07
CA GLU A 474 8.73 -13.22 -13.02
C GLU A 474 8.25 -14.66 -13.19
N MET A 475 7.12 -15.00 -12.58
CA MET A 475 6.48 -16.30 -12.75
C MET A 475 6.11 -16.57 -14.22
N ILE A 476 5.46 -15.61 -14.89
CA ILE A 476 5.11 -15.72 -16.32
C ILE A 476 6.37 -15.95 -17.15
N ARG A 477 7.46 -15.22 -16.88
CA ARG A 477 8.74 -15.40 -17.59
C ARG A 477 9.27 -16.82 -17.46
N THR A 478 9.38 -17.35 -16.24
CA THR A 478 9.84 -18.73 -16.01
C THR A 478 8.90 -19.76 -16.62
N LEU A 479 7.58 -19.54 -16.57
CA LEU A 479 6.62 -20.44 -17.23
C LEU A 479 6.80 -20.45 -18.75
N LEU A 480 7.09 -19.31 -19.37
CA LEU A 480 7.32 -19.20 -20.82
C LEU A 480 8.60 -19.93 -21.26
N GLU A 481 9.64 -19.93 -20.43
CA GLU A 481 10.89 -20.67 -20.66
C GLU A 481 10.67 -22.20 -20.75
N GLU A 482 9.60 -22.73 -20.15
CA GLU A 482 9.21 -24.14 -20.18
C GLU A 482 8.35 -24.54 -21.42
N GLY A 483 8.10 -23.59 -22.34
CA GLY A 483 7.41 -23.84 -23.61
C GLY A 483 5.94 -24.31 -23.53
N PRO A 484 5.05 -23.65 -22.76
CA PRO A 484 3.65 -24.02 -22.67
C PRO A 484 2.90 -23.83 -23.99
N ARG A 485 1.75 -24.52 -24.15
CA ARG A 485 0.80 -24.18 -25.24
C ARG A 485 0.26 -22.78 -25.03
N GLU A 486 -0.09 -22.46 -23.79
CA GLU A 486 -0.63 -21.15 -23.44
C GLU A 486 -0.37 -20.75 -21.98
N VAL A 487 -0.02 -19.48 -21.76
CA VAL A 487 -0.12 -18.79 -20.47
C VAL A 487 -1.25 -17.78 -20.58
N ALA A 488 -2.34 -18.00 -19.85
CA ALA A 488 -3.54 -17.18 -19.88
C ALA A 488 -3.60 -16.26 -18.66
N VAL A 489 -3.53 -14.94 -18.85
CA VAL A 489 -3.47 -13.96 -17.76
C VAL A 489 -4.80 -13.23 -17.63
N PHE A 490 -5.28 -13.08 -16.39
CA PHE A 490 -6.42 -12.22 -16.06
C PHE A 490 -6.17 -11.49 -14.74
N ASP A 491 -6.49 -10.20 -14.70
CA ASP A 491 -6.48 -9.39 -13.48
C ASP A 491 -7.69 -8.44 -13.46
N PRO A 492 -8.44 -8.33 -12.34
CA PRO A 492 -9.64 -7.52 -12.27
C PRO A 492 -9.40 -6.00 -12.21
N CYS A 493 -8.20 -5.55 -11.84
CA CYS A 493 -7.84 -4.14 -11.63
C CYS A 493 -6.92 -3.60 -12.73
N CYS A 494 -6.28 -4.45 -13.53
CA CYS A 494 -5.39 -4.04 -14.61
C CYS A 494 -6.10 -4.07 -15.97
N ASN A 495 -5.94 -2.98 -16.74
CA ASN A 495 -6.47 -2.90 -18.10
C ASN A 495 -5.74 -3.93 -19.00
N PRO A 496 -6.46 -4.83 -19.69
CA PRO A 496 -5.85 -5.91 -20.47
C PRO A 496 -4.98 -5.40 -21.63
N LEU A 497 -5.28 -4.22 -22.19
CA LEU A 497 -4.44 -3.60 -23.23
C LEU A 497 -3.10 -3.14 -22.68
N VAL A 498 -3.10 -2.61 -21.45
CA VAL A 498 -1.87 -2.17 -20.75
C VAL A 498 -1.00 -3.36 -20.40
N ILE A 499 -1.58 -4.42 -19.84
CA ILE A 499 -0.85 -5.68 -19.54
C ILE A 499 -0.19 -6.25 -20.79
N ARG A 500 -0.92 -6.30 -21.92
CA ARG A 500 -0.38 -6.81 -23.19
C ARG A 500 0.85 -6.02 -23.64
N GLU A 501 0.80 -4.70 -23.54
CA GLU A 501 1.90 -3.83 -23.93
C GLU A 501 3.10 -3.96 -22.97
N GLU A 502 2.87 -4.01 -21.66
CA GLU A 502 3.92 -4.23 -20.68
C GLU A 502 4.65 -5.55 -20.91
N ILE A 503 3.90 -6.64 -21.10
CA ILE A 503 4.54 -7.94 -21.33
C ILE A 503 5.26 -7.97 -22.69
N ARG A 504 4.77 -7.24 -23.71
CA ARG A 504 5.46 -7.07 -25.01
C ARG A 504 6.84 -6.44 -24.85
N GLN A 505 6.94 -5.43 -23.99
CA GLN A 505 8.22 -4.78 -23.70
C GLN A 505 9.16 -5.69 -22.90
N LEU A 506 8.61 -6.56 -22.05
CA LEU A 506 9.39 -7.41 -21.14
C LEU A 506 9.90 -8.70 -21.78
N CYS A 507 9.13 -9.32 -22.69
CA CYS A 507 9.55 -10.53 -23.42
C CYS A 507 10.50 -10.24 -24.60
N GLY A 508 10.75 -8.96 -24.90
CA GLY A 508 11.54 -8.54 -26.05
C GLY A 508 10.94 -9.01 -27.40
N THR A 509 11.64 -8.75 -28.49
CA THR A 509 11.25 -9.21 -29.83
C THR A 509 11.52 -10.70 -30.07
N GLU A 510 12.22 -11.38 -29.15
CA GLU A 510 12.64 -12.78 -29.30
C GLU A 510 11.57 -13.78 -28.82
N THR A 511 10.59 -13.36 -28.01
CA THR A 511 9.37 -14.13 -27.70
C THR A 511 8.13 -13.23 -27.90
N PRO A 512 7.58 -13.12 -29.12
CA PRO A 512 6.54 -12.15 -29.44
C PRO A 512 5.21 -12.46 -28.71
N PRO A 513 4.55 -11.46 -28.08
CA PRO A 513 3.15 -11.57 -27.69
C PRO A 513 2.25 -11.72 -28.91
N LYS A 514 1.18 -12.49 -28.76
CA LYS A 514 0.23 -12.87 -29.82
C LYS A 514 -0.46 -11.67 -30.47
N GLN A 515 0.19 -11.11 -31.48
CA GLN A 515 -0.47 -10.82 -32.74
C GLN A 515 -0.14 -11.87 -33.83
N ASP A 516 0.84 -12.78 -33.57
CA ASP A 516 1.33 -13.80 -34.54
C ASP A 516 1.57 -15.23 -33.97
N GLY A 517 0.86 -15.67 -32.91
CA GLY A 517 0.87 -17.11 -32.52
C GLY A 517 1.74 -17.57 -31.31
N GLY A 518 2.37 -16.68 -30.54
CA GLY A 518 3.07 -17.01 -29.27
C GLY A 518 2.20 -17.53 -28.09
N PRO A 519 2.77 -18.09 -27.02
CA PRO A 519 2.00 -18.79 -25.98
C PRO A 519 1.26 -17.87 -24.98
N LEU A 520 1.52 -16.56 -24.91
CA LEU A 520 0.90 -15.69 -23.90
C LEU A 520 -0.38 -15.00 -24.40
N VAL A 521 -1.47 -15.06 -23.62
CA VAL A 521 -2.76 -14.42 -23.93
C VAL A 521 -3.33 -13.71 -22.69
N VAL A 522 -3.73 -12.45 -22.83
CA VAL A 522 -4.41 -11.67 -21.76
C VAL A 522 -5.90 -11.63 -22.03
N TYR A 523 -6.69 -12.07 -21.05
CA TYR A 523 -8.14 -12.22 -21.13
C TYR A 523 -8.87 -11.07 -20.42
N GLY A 524 -10.09 -10.78 -20.87
CA GLY A 524 -10.96 -9.79 -20.24
C GLY A 524 -11.73 -10.30 -19.02
N ASN A 525 -11.81 -11.63 -18.83
CA ASN A 525 -12.50 -12.26 -17.69
C ASN A 525 -11.80 -13.56 -17.25
N ALA A 526 -12.02 -13.94 -15.99
CA ALA A 526 -11.42 -15.13 -15.38
C ALA A 526 -11.88 -16.45 -16.02
N TYR A 527 -13.14 -16.57 -16.44
CA TYR A 527 -13.69 -17.82 -16.96
C TYR A 527 -13.03 -18.24 -18.28
N ASP A 528 -12.86 -17.31 -19.21
CA ASP A 528 -12.17 -17.57 -20.48
C ASP A 528 -10.68 -17.84 -20.29
N ALA A 529 -10.04 -17.16 -19.31
CA ALA A 529 -8.66 -17.44 -18.95
C ALA A 529 -8.49 -18.89 -18.44
N CYS A 530 -9.43 -19.37 -17.62
CA CYS A 530 -9.37 -20.69 -17.00
C CYS A 530 -9.82 -21.84 -17.92
N ARG A 531 -10.65 -21.56 -18.94
CA ARG A 531 -11.16 -22.59 -19.86
C ARG A 531 -10.02 -23.38 -20.51
N ASP A 532 -10.14 -24.71 -20.49
CA ASP A 532 -9.18 -25.67 -21.02
C ASP A 532 -7.77 -25.59 -20.40
N SER A 533 -7.62 -24.93 -19.25
CA SER A 533 -6.37 -24.94 -18.49
C SER A 533 -6.23 -26.25 -17.70
N ILE A 534 -4.99 -26.73 -17.57
CA ILE A 534 -4.66 -27.86 -16.68
C ILE A 534 -4.31 -27.37 -15.28
N ALA A 535 -3.86 -26.12 -15.16
CA ALA A 535 -3.50 -25.49 -13.91
C ALA A 535 -3.91 -24.02 -13.87
N ILE A 536 -4.33 -23.58 -12.70
CA ILE A 536 -4.61 -22.18 -12.37
C ILE A 536 -3.63 -21.76 -11.26
N LEU A 537 -2.93 -20.65 -11.42
CA LEU A 537 -2.01 -20.09 -10.44
C LEU A 537 -2.63 -18.80 -9.90
N ILE A 538 -2.86 -18.74 -8.59
CA ILE A 538 -3.31 -17.51 -7.93
C ILE A 538 -2.09 -16.69 -7.55
N ALA A 539 -1.82 -15.64 -8.31
CA ALA A 539 -0.65 -14.78 -8.12
C ALA A 539 -0.97 -13.51 -7.31
N THR A 540 -2.25 -13.11 -7.22
CA THR A 540 -2.70 -11.92 -6.46
C THR A 540 -3.93 -12.25 -5.62
N GLU A 541 -3.98 -11.76 -4.38
CA GLU A 541 -5.03 -12.02 -3.40
C GLU A 541 -6.35 -11.25 -3.64
N CYS A 542 -6.80 -11.14 -4.89
CA CYS A 542 -8.05 -10.46 -5.23
C CYS A 542 -9.25 -11.16 -4.57
N ASP A 543 -10.18 -10.38 -4.03
CA ASP A 543 -11.33 -10.92 -3.28
C ASP A 543 -12.29 -11.69 -4.19
N GLU A 544 -12.29 -11.36 -5.49
CA GLU A 544 -12.98 -12.04 -6.59
C GLU A 544 -12.57 -13.51 -6.72
N PHE A 545 -11.33 -13.87 -6.36
CA PHE A 545 -10.81 -15.24 -6.51
C PHE A 545 -11.06 -16.12 -5.29
N ARG A 546 -11.56 -15.56 -4.18
CA ARG A 546 -11.80 -16.34 -2.95
C ARG A 546 -12.91 -17.36 -3.13
N SER A 547 -12.72 -18.57 -2.62
CA SER A 547 -13.78 -19.58 -2.53
C SER A 547 -14.79 -19.23 -1.42
N SER A 548 -15.93 -19.91 -1.37
CA SER A 548 -17.06 -19.53 -0.51
C SER A 548 -16.76 -19.66 1.00
N SER A 549 -15.85 -20.58 1.35
CA SER A 549 -15.52 -20.95 2.73
C SER A 549 -14.17 -20.44 3.25
N SER A 550 -13.38 -19.70 2.44
CA SER A 550 -12.09 -19.18 2.91
C SER A 550 -12.30 -18.09 3.97
N SER A 551 -12.32 -18.50 5.23
CA SER A 551 -12.38 -17.59 6.37
C SER A 551 -11.09 -16.79 6.39
N SER A 552 -11.17 -15.46 6.28
CA SER A 552 -10.03 -14.62 6.60
C SER A 552 -9.78 -14.72 8.11
N THR A 553 -8.89 -15.61 8.55
CA THR A 553 -8.23 -15.45 9.84
C THR A 553 -7.13 -14.41 9.65
N THR A 554 -7.50 -13.16 9.32
CA THR A 554 -6.53 -12.09 9.10
C THR A 554 -6.86 -10.90 9.98
N THR A 555 -5.96 -10.58 10.89
CA THR A 555 -6.13 -9.58 11.94
C THR A 555 -5.86 -8.13 11.48
N THR A 556 -5.45 -7.92 10.22
CA THR A 556 -5.63 -6.63 9.53
C THR A 556 -7.10 -6.20 9.45
N ALA A 557 -8.03 -7.13 9.69
CA ALA A 557 -9.43 -6.86 9.91
C ALA A 557 -9.71 -5.95 11.12
N ARG A 558 -8.83 -5.68 12.09
CA ARG A 558 -9.24 -4.78 13.20
C ARG A 558 -9.43 -3.32 12.79
N LYS A 559 -8.51 -2.76 11.97
CA LYS A 559 -8.70 -1.43 11.36
C LYS A 559 -9.65 -1.50 10.17
N ALA A 560 -9.50 -2.49 9.28
CA ALA A 560 -10.38 -2.65 8.12
C ALA A 560 -11.83 -3.03 8.50
N SER A 561 -12.08 -3.71 9.62
CA SER A 561 -13.44 -3.98 10.13
C SER A 561 -13.98 -2.82 10.94
N ALA A 562 -13.14 -1.99 11.57
CA ALA A 562 -13.61 -0.73 12.16
C ALA A 562 -13.99 0.27 11.07
N ALA A 563 -13.19 0.38 10.00
CA ALA A 563 -13.50 1.14 8.79
C ALA A 563 -14.73 0.57 8.06
N ARG A 564 -14.76 -0.74 7.75
CA ARG A 564 -15.95 -1.39 7.16
C ARG A 564 -17.20 -1.27 8.03
N ARG A 565 -17.12 -1.44 9.36
CA ARG A 565 -18.28 -1.24 10.26
C ARG A 565 -18.76 0.22 10.26
N ARG A 566 -17.86 1.20 10.12
CA ARG A 566 -18.20 2.62 9.96
C ARG A 566 -18.80 2.93 8.59
N GLU A 567 -18.41 2.21 7.54
CA GLU A 567 -18.94 2.41 6.18
C GLU A 567 -20.34 1.83 5.97
N HIS A 568 -20.76 0.84 6.78
CA HIS A 568 -22.09 0.23 6.67
C HIS A 568 -23.17 0.93 7.51
N THR A 569 -22.79 1.89 8.33
CA THR A 569 -23.73 2.72 9.08
C THR A 569 -23.95 4.03 8.36
N ASP A 570 -25.19 4.45 8.21
CA ASP A 570 -25.50 5.81 7.77
C ASP A 570 -24.70 6.79 8.66
N PRO A 571 -23.81 7.63 8.09
CA PRO A 571 -22.93 8.48 8.88
C PRO A 571 -23.68 9.61 9.60
N ARG A 572 -25.00 9.74 9.39
CA ARG A 572 -25.87 10.68 10.08
C ARG A 572 -26.36 10.15 11.44
N PRO A 573 -26.79 11.02 12.37
CA PRO A 573 -26.59 12.47 12.34
C PRO A 573 -25.10 12.80 12.55
N PHE A 574 -24.60 13.80 11.82
CA PHE A 574 -23.22 14.26 11.99
C PHE A 574 -23.07 14.92 13.36
N ARG A 575 -21.99 14.58 14.08
CA ARG A 575 -21.75 15.08 15.45
C ARG A 575 -21.27 16.52 15.50
N THR A 576 -20.79 17.06 14.38
CA THR A 576 -20.21 18.41 14.29
C THR A 576 -21.09 19.31 13.43
N SER A 577 -21.17 20.60 13.81
CA SER A 577 -21.80 21.65 13.00
C SER A 577 -21.02 21.94 11.72
N ASP A 578 -19.70 21.80 11.77
CA ASP A 578 -18.81 21.98 10.62
C ASP A 578 -18.62 20.66 9.87
N LEU A 579 -19.35 20.51 8.77
CA LEU A 579 -19.25 19.36 7.90
C LEU A 579 -18.08 19.50 6.92
N GLY A 580 -16.97 18.84 7.22
CA GLY A 580 -15.86 18.65 6.28
C GLY A 580 -16.24 17.77 5.07
N GLN A 581 -15.44 17.88 4.00
CA GLN A 581 -15.69 17.15 2.74
C GLN A 581 -15.64 15.63 2.91
N ALA A 582 -14.81 15.13 3.83
CA ALA A 582 -14.73 13.72 4.16
C ALA A 582 -16.08 13.17 4.68
N HIS A 583 -16.84 13.94 5.46
CA HIS A 583 -18.17 13.53 5.94
C HIS A 583 -19.18 13.39 4.80
N VAL A 584 -19.15 14.34 3.84
CA VAL A 584 -20.03 14.32 2.68
C VAL A 584 -19.71 13.14 1.76
N LEU A 585 -18.41 12.86 1.57
CA LEU A 585 -17.95 11.73 0.80
C LEU A 585 -18.34 10.39 1.46
N ALA A 586 -18.23 10.28 2.79
CA ALA A 586 -18.70 9.11 3.51
C ALA A 586 -20.20 8.85 3.31
N LEU A 587 -21.03 9.91 3.33
CA LEU A 587 -22.46 9.80 3.05
C LEU A 587 -22.74 9.39 1.60
N HIS A 588 -22.03 9.99 0.64
CA HIS A 588 -22.13 9.63 -0.77
C HIS A 588 -21.88 8.12 -0.99
N ARG A 589 -20.78 7.60 -0.42
CA ARG A 589 -20.42 6.18 -0.49
C ARG A 589 -21.47 5.28 0.16
N TYR A 590 -22.01 5.68 1.30
CA TYR A 590 -23.09 4.95 1.97
C TYR A 590 -24.32 4.82 1.07
N LEU A 591 -24.76 5.94 0.45
CA LEU A 591 -25.95 5.97 -0.41
C LEU A 591 -25.80 5.14 -1.69
N LEU A 592 -24.60 5.06 -2.28
CA LEU A 592 -24.33 4.19 -3.43
C LEU A 592 -24.48 2.70 -3.09
N ARG A 593 -24.18 2.30 -1.85
CA ARG A 593 -24.18 0.90 -1.41
C ARG A 593 -25.56 0.37 -1.02
N GLU A 594 -26.49 1.23 -0.57
CA GLU A 594 -27.86 0.83 -0.18
C GLU A 594 -28.71 0.33 -1.37
N GLY A 595 -28.19 0.35 -2.60
CA GLY A 595 -28.80 -0.29 -3.77
C GLY A 595 -30.11 0.34 -4.26
N SER A 596 -30.61 1.38 -3.60
CA SER A 596 -31.85 2.07 -3.97
C SER A 596 -31.65 3.17 -5.01
N GLN A 597 -30.40 3.47 -5.39
CA GLN A 597 -30.05 4.59 -6.26
C GLN A 597 -29.60 4.08 -7.63
N THR A 598 -30.23 4.59 -8.69
CA THR A 598 -29.89 4.27 -10.09
C THR A 598 -28.80 5.18 -10.66
N SER A 599 -28.27 6.11 -9.85
CA SER A 599 -27.32 7.14 -10.27
C SER A 599 -26.01 7.02 -9.48
N ASP A 600 -24.89 7.17 -10.18
CA ASP A 600 -23.53 7.24 -9.61
C ASP A 600 -23.29 8.55 -8.82
N ASP A 601 -24.29 9.44 -8.74
CA ASP A 601 -24.25 10.68 -7.96
C ASP A 601 -25.52 10.85 -7.10
N PRO A 602 -25.69 10.08 -6.01
CA PRO A 602 -26.87 10.11 -5.17
C PRO A 602 -27.10 11.45 -4.45
N LEU A 603 -26.10 12.33 -4.41
CA LEU A 603 -26.21 13.67 -3.82
C LEU A 603 -26.40 14.77 -4.87
N GLY A 604 -26.39 14.43 -6.16
CA GLY A 604 -26.48 15.39 -7.27
C GLY A 604 -25.40 16.48 -7.22
N ARG A 605 -24.23 16.15 -6.66
CA ARG A 605 -23.19 17.12 -6.31
C ARG A 605 -22.07 17.20 -7.35
N TYR A 606 -21.86 16.13 -8.10
CA TYR A 606 -20.75 16.11 -9.05
C TYR A 606 -21.05 16.97 -10.28
N VAL A 607 -19.98 17.59 -10.77
CA VAL A 607 -19.98 18.25 -12.08
C VAL A 607 -19.73 17.19 -13.15
N ASP A 608 -20.08 17.51 -14.39
CA ASP A 608 -19.84 16.66 -15.55
C ASP A 608 -18.33 16.38 -15.69
N GLU A 609 -17.99 15.12 -15.94
CA GLU A 609 -16.59 14.71 -16.06
C GLU A 609 -16.00 15.21 -17.39
N PRO A 610 -14.71 15.57 -17.42
CA PRO A 610 -14.02 15.89 -18.66
C PRO A 610 -13.93 14.66 -19.59
N GLU A 611 -14.06 14.91 -20.89
CA GLU A 611 -13.98 13.87 -21.91
C GLU A 611 -12.58 13.22 -21.96
N CYS A 612 -12.56 11.94 -22.34
CA CYS A 612 -11.32 11.24 -22.66
C CYS A 612 -10.87 11.53 -24.09
N ALA A 613 -9.56 11.49 -24.30
CA ALA A 613 -9.01 11.46 -25.66
C ALA A 613 -9.42 10.19 -26.41
N SER A 614 -9.45 10.26 -27.74
CA SER A 614 -9.89 9.15 -28.60
C SER A 614 -9.02 7.89 -28.49
N ASP A 615 -7.79 8.02 -28.01
CA ASP A 615 -6.82 6.96 -27.79
C ASP A 615 -6.86 6.36 -26.36
N CYS A 616 -7.84 6.74 -25.53
CA CYS A 616 -7.95 6.28 -24.15
C CYS A 616 -8.11 4.74 -24.07
N PRO A 617 -7.16 4.01 -23.45
CA PRO A 617 -7.22 2.55 -23.36
C PRO A 617 -8.39 2.06 -22.50
N ASP A 618 -8.84 2.86 -21.54
CA ASP A 618 -9.95 2.52 -20.64
C ASP A 618 -11.30 2.63 -21.36
N CYS A 619 -11.55 3.72 -22.09
CA CYS A 619 -12.74 3.82 -22.96
C CYS A 619 -12.81 2.71 -24.03
N ARG A 620 -11.65 2.30 -24.56
CA ARG A 620 -11.57 1.18 -25.51
C ARG A 620 -11.91 -0.15 -24.83
N ALA A 621 -11.34 -0.42 -23.66
CA ALA A 621 -11.65 -1.61 -22.88
C ALA A 621 -13.13 -1.65 -22.45
N GLU A 622 -13.71 -0.52 -22.04
CA GLU A 622 -15.13 -0.40 -21.72
C GLU A 622 -16.02 -0.70 -22.95
N SER A 623 -15.67 -0.16 -24.12
CA SER A 623 -16.45 -0.40 -25.35
C SER A 623 -16.33 -1.85 -25.84
N GLU A 624 -15.13 -2.44 -25.82
CA GLU A 624 -14.91 -3.86 -26.14
C GLU A 624 -15.64 -4.79 -25.13
N GLY A 625 -15.66 -4.42 -23.84
CA GLY A 625 -16.40 -5.13 -22.80
C GLY A 625 -17.92 -5.08 -23.01
N ASN A 626 -18.46 -3.90 -23.33
CA ASN A 626 -19.88 -3.71 -23.59
C ASN A 626 -20.37 -4.50 -24.82
N VAL A 627 -19.53 -4.62 -25.86
CA VAL A 627 -19.86 -5.40 -27.06
C VAL A 627 -19.80 -6.91 -26.79
N SER A 628 -18.82 -7.37 -26.02
CA SER A 628 -18.62 -8.79 -25.73
C SER A 628 -19.55 -9.32 -24.63
N GLY A 629 -20.19 -8.43 -23.85
CA GLY A 629 -21.02 -8.79 -22.69
C GLY A 629 -20.21 -9.34 -21.51
N LEU A 630 -18.89 -9.25 -21.58
CA LEU A 630 -17.95 -9.73 -20.57
C LEU A 630 -17.45 -8.52 -19.79
N ALA A 631 -17.59 -8.55 -18.47
CA ALA A 631 -17.04 -7.52 -17.59
C ALA A 631 -15.53 -7.44 -17.81
N THR A 632 -15.07 -6.33 -18.39
CA THR A 632 -13.64 -6.01 -18.49
C THR A 632 -13.18 -5.52 -17.12
N GLY A 633 -11.98 -5.96 -16.69
CA GLY A 633 -11.34 -5.46 -15.48
C GLY A 633 -11.36 -3.92 -15.46
N LEU A 634 -11.68 -3.35 -14.29
CA LEU A 634 -12.23 -2.01 -14.05
C LEU A 634 -13.71 -1.83 -14.49
N GLY A 635 -14.59 -2.68 -13.94
CA GLY A 635 -16.04 -2.50 -14.02
C GLY A 635 -16.51 -1.18 -13.39
N ALA A 636 -17.55 -0.60 -14.00
CA ALA A 636 -18.02 0.79 -13.90
C ALA A 636 -18.45 1.32 -12.51
N ASP A 637 -18.30 0.57 -11.42
CA ASP A 637 -18.80 1.01 -10.11
C ASP A 637 -17.97 0.44 -8.94
N GLU A 638 -17.00 1.24 -8.49
CA GLU A 638 -16.11 0.91 -7.36
C GLU A 638 -16.88 0.63 -6.06
N HIS A 639 -18.13 1.10 -5.96
CA HIS A 639 -18.96 1.02 -4.78
C HIS A 639 -19.85 -0.22 -4.74
N LYS A 640 -19.93 -1.00 -5.84
CA LYS A 640 -20.67 -2.26 -5.88
C LYS A 640 -19.83 -3.42 -5.32
N PRO A 641 -20.45 -4.37 -4.60
CA PRO A 641 -19.76 -5.59 -4.17
C PRO A 641 -19.21 -6.33 -5.40
N LYS A 642 -17.90 -6.58 -5.40
CA LYS A 642 -17.24 -7.39 -6.42
C LYS A 642 -17.77 -8.82 -6.35
N GLU A 643 -18.31 -9.34 -7.46
CA GLU A 643 -18.82 -10.70 -7.55
C GLU A 643 -17.67 -11.72 -7.51
N ARG A 644 -17.82 -12.78 -6.72
CA ARG A 644 -16.81 -13.86 -6.65
C ARG A 644 -16.97 -14.80 -7.84
N ILE A 645 -15.86 -15.37 -8.30
CA ILE A 645 -15.90 -16.37 -9.37
C ILE A 645 -16.57 -17.66 -8.89
N ASP A 646 -17.39 -18.25 -9.76
CA ASP A 646 -17.96 -19.57 -9.52
C ASP A 646 -16.91 -20.65 -9.82
N TRP A 647 -16.28 -21.13 -8.74
CA TRP A 647 -15.26 -22.16 -8.82
C TRP A 647 -15.76 -23.51 -9.35
N ARG A 648 -17.06 -23.82 -9.23
CA ARG A 648 -17.64 -25.03 -9.84
C ARG A 648 -17.62 -24.91 -11.36
N ARG A 649 -18.11 -23.79 -11.89
CA ARG A 649 -18.07 -23.49 -13.33
C ARG A 649 -16.64 -23.49 -13.87
N VAL A 650 -15.69 -22.93 -13.11
CA VAL A 650 -14.27 -22.96 -13.48
C VAL A 650 -13.77 -24.40 -13.56
N ALA A 651 -13.96 -25.21 -12.52
CA ALA A 651 -13.50 -26.59 -12.46
C ALA A 651 -14.08 -27.48 -13.58
N GLU A 652 -15.35 -27.30 -13.93
CA GLU A 652 -16.01 -28.02 -15.03
C GLU A 652 -15.36 -27.74 -16.39
N SER A 653 -14.77 -26.55 -16.56
CA SER A 653 -14.11 -26.13 -17.81
C SER A 653 -12.62 -26.46 -17.90
N MET A 654 -12.02 -27.00 -16.83
CA MET A 654 -10.59 -27.34 -16.78
C MET A 654 -10.29 -28.74 -17.34
N GLN A 655 -9.06 -28.92 -17.82
CA GLN A 655 -8.53 -30.23 -18.21
C GLN A 655 -8.18 -31.07 -16.97
N ILE A 656 -8.30 -32.40 -17.10
CA ILE A 656 -7.94 -33.35 -16.05
C ILE A 656 -6.50 -33.84 -16.28
N PRO A 657 -5.64 -33.93 -15.24
CA PRO A 657 -5.92 -33.55 -13.85
C PRO A 657 -6.00 -32.03 -13.66
N ARG A 658 -6.94 -31.60 -12.80
CA ARG A 658 -7.19 -30.17 -12.51
C ARG A 658 -6.32 -29.72 -11.35
N TRP A 659 -5.49 -28.69 -11.56
CA TRP A 659 -4.63 -28.12 -10.52
C TRP A 659 -4.95 -26.66 -10.23
N VAL A 660 -4.92 -26.31 -8.94
CA VAL A 660 -4.87 -24.92 -8.47
C VAL A 660 -3.65 -24.77 -7.57
N PHE A 661 -2.76 -23.85 -7.95
CA PHE A 661 -1.62 -23.46 -7.14
C PHE A 661 -1.95 -22.12 -6.47
N ASP A 662 -2.27 -22.18 -5.19
CA ASP A 662 -2.64 -21.02 -4.41
C ASP A 662 -1.42 -20.38 -3.76
N GLY A 663 -0.89 -19.37 -4.44
CA GLY A 663 0.24 -18.58 -3.98
C GLY A 663 -0.10 -17.56 -2.89
N ARG A 664 -1.37 -17.40 -2.54
CA ARG A 664 -1.87 -16.28 -1.72
C ARG A 664 -2.82 -16.70 -0.58
N GLY A 665 -3.14 -17.98 -0.45
CA GLY A 665 -3.98 -18.52 0.62
C GLY A 665 -5.43 -18.07 0.54
N VAL A 666 -5.98 -17.91 -0.67
CA VAL A 666 -7.37 -17.45 -0.89
C VAL A 666 -8.36 -18.56 -1.21
N ILE A 667 -7.86 -19.79 -1.41
CA ILE A 667 -8.62 -20.98 -1.82
C ILE A 667 -8.75 -21.97 -0.66
N ASP A 668 -9.96 -22.47 -0.42
CA ASP A 668 -10.17 -23.62 0.47
C ASP A 668 -9.90 -24.93 -0.28
N ALA A 669 -8.88 -25.67 0.16
CA ALA A 669 -8.46 -26.92 -0.48
C ALA A 669 -9.52 -28.04 -0.40
N ARG A 670 -10.34 -28.08 0.65
CA ARG A 670 -11.40 -29.10 0.82
C ARG A 670 -12.56 -28.83 -0.12
N GLU A 671 -12.97 -27.57 -0.22
CA GLU A 671 -14.00 -27.10 -1.17
C GLU A 671 -13.61 -27.45 -2.61
N MET A 672 -12.36 -27.17 -2.99
CA MET A 672 -11.83 -27.50 -4.33
C MET A 672 -11.67 -29.01 -4.55
N GLY A 673 -11.29 -29.77 -3.51
CA GLY A 673 -11.22 -31.23 -3.56
C GLY A 673 -12.57 -31.87 -3.91
N ASN A 674 -13.68 -31.33 -3.39
CA ASN A 674 -15.04 -31.78 -3.74
C ASN A 674 -15.40 -31.52 -5.22
N LEU A 675 -14.69 -30.62 -5.89
CA LEU A 675 -14.82 -30.36 -7.33
C LEU A 675 -13.84 -31.19 -8.18
N GLY A 676 -13.08 -32.09 -7.56
CA GLY A 676 -12.04 -32.89 -8.22
C GLY A 676 -10.81 -32.06 -8.62
N VAL A 677 -10.54 -30.95 -7.90
CA VAL A 677 -9.40 -30.07 -8.13
C VAL A 677 -8.34 -30.32 -7.06
N ARG A 678 -7.09 -30.50 -7.48
CA ARG A 678 -5.93 -30.64 -6.60
C ARG A 678 -5.40 -29.26 -6.25
N VAL A 679 -5.22 -28.98 -4.96
CA VAL A 679 -4.73 -27.68 -4.48
C VAL A 679 -3.36 -27.82 -3.84
N GLU A 680 -2.42 -26.99 -4.29
CA GLU A 680 -1.12 -26.79 -3.64
C GLU A 680 -1.07 -25.35 -3.12
N SER A 681 -0.92 -25.18 -1.81
CA SER A 681 -0.85 -23.86 -1.17
C SER A 681 0.51 -23.64 -0.52
N ILE A 682 0.98 -22.40 -0.52
CA ILE A 682 2.20 -22.04 0.22
C ILE A 682 2.01 -22.27 1.72
N GLY A 683 3.02 -22.87 2.35
CA GLY A 683 3.08 -23.03 3.80
C GLY A 683 2.20 -24.14 4.38
N ARG A 684 1.62 -24.99 3.53
CA ARG A 684 0.85 -26.17 3.93
C ARG A 684 1.39 -27.41 3.23
N ARG A 685 1.31 -28.56 3.89
CA ARG A 685 1.63 -29.83 3.23
C ARG A 685 0.57 -30.12 2.16
N GLY A 686 1.01 -30.34 0.92
CA GLY A 686 0.12 -30.74 -0.18
C GLY A 686 -0.63 -32.02 0.16
N GLN A 687 -1.93 -32.05 -0.17
CA GLN A 687 -2.74 -33.27 -0.04
C GLN A 687 -2.35 -34.20 -1.20
N SER A 688 -1.51 -35.19 -0.90
CA SER A 688 -1.01 -36.19 -1.85
C SER A 688 -2.09 -37.15 -2.33
#